data_AF-A0A1A8RFQ8-F1
#
_entry.id   AF-A0A1A8RFQ8-F1
#
_cell.length_a   1.000
_cell.length_b   1.000
_cell.length_c   1.000
_cell.angle_alpha   90.00
_cell.angle_beta   90.00
_cell.angle_gamma   90.00
#
_symmetry.space_group_name_H-M   'P 1'
#
loop_
_entity.id
_entity.type
_entity.pdbx_description
1 polymer ?
#
loop_
_entity_poly.entity_id
_entity_poly.type
_entity_poly.pdbx_seq_one_letter_code
_entity_poly.pdbx_strand_id
1 'polypeptide(L)'
;MGWREKNPPQGVRYQRRWVKLDIDYLRYFDSDKDVYSKGIISTAFITNVSSVGDLKFEVITSNRTFTFKAENEGERNDWVTTLLECTRGRQRQSIAALYSISNPNFQGYLELRGPRSKLYTIVASDKVFLYKNIDDYRIGVGITSIDMNVGNIKGTDRRSFDLTTPYRVFSFIAESEQVREQWVAAMREAISEALSNSEVVKQIWEEPSNSFCADCGALKPDWASVNLCVVICKSCAGQHRGLGQSISKVRSLKMDKNVWTEELIQVFLKLGNNRVNSFWAANVPPSEALTPSSSNEERQHFISSKYRQGKYRKYHPLYGNPNELNNALCINVQSGDLLETLRLIFCGADVNCSTGMTDCLTLESLASAHSQPLQAELIRLNLSTELPMLHVEGGMDLQHYQPSPCASYNGFLFKTASLTRAVTECKAREEFSRRWCSLNDGSFSYYESDKNPNPNGTLKTSEIVCLVVDTPQKHGYDFTFELYSESERIYLFGTDDPESHKGWVKSIAKSFIPTSAEPLLRLGFERIGRLKCKDGLNLQQSKVGWFALEGSTLHVYLENSKGEEICLRKVSELSIQQDNGVLVLVEKGRTLYIEGERKLGFAGWCGAIQAAGRSGGDMLSEQQLTETNSPIIVQSCIDYVLQYGMTSEGIYRKSGVNSRVAGLCDRFRQDARSLRLKEGEHMVDDVSNTLKRFFRELKDGLFTSEDSQSWLNATDIQDENEKIEQYKLLLDKLPHVNKATLETLINHLYCVQCFSEQNQMNLHNLAIVFGPTLFQTDGQDYTAGRAIEDLIQHYKVIFEVDEQQLNKQLKEIDQIRRLRETGGNKFPTHPRTEQDGHFICTVYLEEIKDTVIEQSVKVPGSMTAAELTYEILDLRKISFTEKDYWCCWEVCSKEETERPLHYEERVLPILHSIGTESFLLIKKHPAMDSMLVYLASKMDSSKHGIMKFREERSILGLGLPTGNFHDRYFVLNFTSLRMYKDVRSNRCEREWPVSNLTIYFGIKKKLRPPTSWGLMVIYESKKQDKPEKQQWYLCCETESEMREWYSTFLSCQYNGKVWSKDVCQQTRASRVLPDTRHGNVSLIPLRGSENEMRNSVAAFSQDQLALLRDLR
;
A
#
# COMPACT_ATOMS: atom_id res chain seq x y z
N MET A 1 6.08 66.98 -10.97
CA MET A 1 5.14 67.64 -10.04
C MET A 1 5.56 69.10 -9.85
N GLY A 2 4.64 70.03 -9.59
CA GLY A 2 4.97 71.46 -9.45
C GLY A 2 3.75 72.36 -9.23
N TRP A 3 3.97 73.61 -8.80
CA TRP A 3 2.90 74.62 -8.66
C TRP A 3 2.43 75.11 -10.03
N ARG A 4 1.12 75.15 -10.27
CA ARG A 4 0.53 75.66 -11.52
C ARG A 4 -0.67 76.55 -11.25
N GLU A 5 -0.84 77.58 -12.06
CA GLU A 5 -2.04 78.39 -12.02
C GLU A 5 -3.11 77.72 -12.89
N LYS A 6 -4.20 77.26 -12.26
CA LYS A 6 -5.32 76.55 -12.90
C LYS A 6 -6.54 77.46 -12.97
N ASN A 7 -7.23 77.47 -14.12
CA ASN A 7 -8.48 78.21 -14.26
C ASN A 7 -9.69 77.42 -13.70
N PRO A 8 -10.60 78.05 -12.94
CA PRO A 8 -11.87 77.42 -12.57
C PRO A 8 -12.84 77.37 -13.78
N PRO A 9 -13.79 76.43 -13.83
CA PRO A 9 -14.67 76.22 -15.00
C PRO A 9 -15.52 77.43 -15.43
N GLN A 10 -15.69 78.44 -14.55
CA GLN A 10 -16.55 79.62 -14.76
C GLN A 10 -15.96 80.92 -14.17
N GLY A 11 -14.65 81.02 -13.92
CA GLY A 11 -14.06 82.19 -13.24
C GLY A 11 -12.84 82.78 -13.95
N VAL A 12 -12.67 84.10 -13.79
CA VAL A 12 -11.64 84.92 -14.46
C VAL A 12 -10.28 84.85 -13.74
N ARG A 13 -10.23 84.33 -12.51
CA ARG A 13 -9.03 84.36 -11.65
C ARG A 13 -8.41 82.97 -11.52
N TYR A 14 -7.17 82.83 -11.98
CA TYR A 14 -6.40 81.60 -11.85
C TYR A 14 -6.09 81.32 -10.37
N GLN A 15 -6.17 80.05 -9.98
CA GLN A 15 -5.83 79.58 -8.64
C GLN A 15 -4.53 78.81 -8.69
N ARG A 16 -3.58 79.15 -7.80
CA ARG A 16 -2.34 78.41 -7.64
C ARG A 16 -2.65 77.05 -7.01
N ARG A 17 -2.25 75.96 -7.67
CA ARG A 17 -2.53 74.57 -7.31
C ARG A 17 -1.26 73.76 -7.40
N TRP A 18 -1.03 72.86 -6.45
CA TRP A 18 0.06 71.88 -6.59
C TRP A 18 -0.41 70.76 -7.52
N VAL A 19 0.32 70.49 -8.60
CA VAL A 19 -0.07 69.51 -9.63
C VAL A 19 0.93 68.36 -9.66
N LYS A 20 0.41 67.14 -9.60
CA LYS A 20 1.18 65.89 -9.62
C LYS A 20 0.66 64.99 -10.74
N LEU A 21 1.57 64.50 -11.58
CA LEU A 21 1.28 63.50 -12.60
C LEU A 21 1.90 62.19 -12.16
N ASP A 22 1.05 61.17 -12.00
CA ASP A 22 1.43 59.78 -11.86
C ASP A 22 1.05 59.03 -13.15
N ILE A 23 1.44 57.75 -13.26
CA ILE A 23 1.22 56.92 -14.46
C ILE A 23 -0.26 56.91 -14.88
N ASP A 24 -1.18 56.74 -13.92
CA ASP A 24 -2.61 56.56 -14.19
C ASP A 24 -3.44 57.86 -14.05
N TYR A 25 -2.91 58.90 -13.41
CA TYR A 25 -3.70 60.07 -13.02
C TYR A 25 -2.89 61.38 -12.96
N LEU A 26 -3.51 62.45 -13.44
CA LEU A 26 -3.13 63.84 -13.19
C LEU A 26 -3.97 64.41 -12.03
N ARG A 27 -3.33 64.76 -10.91
CA ARG A 27 -3.99 65.24 -9.70
C ARG A 27 -3.57 66.66 -9.35
N TYR A 28 -4.48 67.41 -8.73
CA TYR A 28 -4.18 68.75 -8.24
C TYR A 28 -4.74 68.99 -6.83
N PHE A 29 -4.00 69.75 -6.03
CA PHE A 29 -4.22 69.96 -4.59
C PHE A 29 -4.36 71.47 -4.27
N ASP A 30 -4.94 71.84 -3.11
CA ASP A 30 -4.91 73.25 -2.64
C ASP A 30 -3.46 73.61 -2.21
N SER A 31 -2.79 72.68 -1.52
CA SER A 31 -1.41 72.80 -1.03
C SER A 31 -0.55 71.59 -1.40
N ASP A 32 0.78 71.75 -1.38
CA ASP A 32 1.75 70.65 -1.56
C ASP A 32 1.79 69.70 -0.35
N LYS A 33 1.25 70.12 0.80
CA LYS A 33 1.10 69.32 2.02
C LYS A 33 -0.21 68.53 2.10
N ASP A 34 -1.16 68.75 1.19
CA ASP A 34 -2.45 68.08 1.23
C ASP A 34 -2.33 66.63 0.75
N VAL A 35 -2.88 65.70 1.53
CA VAL A 35 -2.88 64.27 1.19
C VAL A 35 -3.97 63.93 0.16
N TYR A 36 -5.13 64.60 0.24
CA TYR A 36 -6.26 64.35 -0.64
C TYR A 36 -6.39 65.43 -1.71
N SER A 37 -6.56 65.02 -2.96
CA SER A 37 -6.65 65.93 -4.10
C SER A 37 -7.95 66.72 -4.11
N LYS A 38 -7.91 67.92 -4.70
CA LYS A 38 -9.09 68.71 -5.05
C LYS A 38 -9.77 68.18 -6.33
N GLY A 39 -8.99 67.56 -7.21
CA GLY A 39 -9.48 66.88 -8.39
C GLY A 39 -8.44 65.96 -9.02
N ILE A 40 -8.97 64.98 -9.75
CA ILE A 40 -8.24 63.91 -10.42
C ILE A 40 -8.72 63.86 -11.87
N ILE A 41 -7.80 63.73 -12.82
CA ILE A 41 -8.08 63.45 -14.22
C ILE A 41 -7.33 62.16 -14.56
N SER A 42 -8.05 61.11 -14.94
CA SER A 42 -7.41 59.87 -15.40
C SER A 42 -6.69 60.10 -16.71
N THR A 43 -5.43 59.67 -16.81
CA THR A 43 -4.62 59.82 -18.02
C THR A 43 -5.21 59.06 -19.20
N ALA A 44 -5.95 57.97 -18.95
CA ALA A 44 -6.65 57.18 -19.96
C ALA A 44 -7.77 57.94 -20.69
N PHE A 45 -8.36 58.96 -20.05
CA PHE A 45 -9.47 59.75 -20.59
C PHE A 45 -9.00 61.10 -21.18
N ILE A 46 -7.69 61.36 -21.17
CA ILE A 46 -7.11 62.52 -21.85
C ILE A 46 -7.06 62.21 -23.35
N THR A 47 -7.81 62.97 -24.13
CA THR A 47 -7.87 62.80 -25.59
C THR A 47 -6.79 63.58 -26.30
N ASN A 48 -6.40 64.74 -25.77
CA ASN A 48 -5.36 65.58 -26.36
C ASN A 48 -4.73 66.52 -25.32
N VAL A 49 -3.50 66.95 -25.60
CA VAL A 49 -2.77 67.95 -24.81
C VAL A 49 -2.14 68.95 -25.78
N SER A 50 -2.45 70.23 -25.63
CA SER A 50 -2.01 71.29 -26.54
C SER A 50 -1.36 72.45 -25.79
N SER A 51 -0.35 73.06 -26.39
CA SER A 51 0.22 74.33 -25.92
C SER A 51 -0.65 75.49 -26.40
N VAL A 52 -0.96 76.44 -25.52
CA VAL A 52 -1.79 77.63 -25.84
C VAL A 52 -1.06 78.88 -25.36
N GLY A 53 -0.44 79.61 -26.28
CA GLY A 53 0.40 80.78 -25.98
C GLY A 53 1.69 80.44 -25.25
N ASP A 54 2.41 81.46 -24.78
CA ASP A 54 3.81 81.34 -24.34
C ASP A 54 3.98 80.51 -23.05
N LEU A 55 3.02 80.57 -22.12
CA LEU A 55 3.16 79.94 -20.80
C LEU A 55 2.04 78.96 -20.43
N LYS A 56 1.08 78.66 -21.31
CA LYS A 56 -0.08 77.81 -20.96
C LYS A 56 -0.17 76.55 -21.81
N PHE A 57 -0.79 75.54 -21.23
CA PHE A 57 -1.15 74.29 -21.90
C PHE A 57 -2.53 73.82 -21.46
N GLU A 58 -3.20 73.09 -22.35
CA GLU A 58 -4.55 72.58 -22.15
C GLU A 58 -4.54 71.06 -22.15
N VAL A 59 -5.22 70.46 -21.17
CA VAL A 59 -5.50 69.03 -21.09
C VAL A 59 -6.96 68.83 -21.45
N ILE A 60 -7.21 68.16 -22.56
CA ILE A 60 -8.53 68.00 -23.16
C ILE A 60 -9.02 66.57 -22.87
N THR A 61 -10.23 66.48 -22.32
CA THR A 61 -11.02 65.25 -22.18
C THR A 61 -12.21 65.32 -23.14
N SER A 62 -13.01 64.26 -23.23
CA SER A 62 -14.12 64.17 -24.20
C SER A 62 -15.16 65.30 -24.12
N ASN A 63 -15.31 65.97 -22.97
CA ASN A 63 -16.26 67.08 -22.80
C ASN A 63 -15.76 68.26 -21.92
N ARG A 64 -14.51 68.25 -21.45
CA ARG A 64 -13.92 69.32 -20.63
C ARG A 64 -12.48 69.60 -21.01
N THR A 65 -12.14 70.89 -21.07
CA THR A 65 -10.77 71.38 -21.27
C THR A 65 -10.25 72.01 -19.99
N PHE A 66 -9.07 71.56 -19.55
CA PHE A 66 -8.40 72.06 -18.36
C PHE A 66 -7.16 72.87 -18.75
N THR A 67 -7.20 74.19 -18.55
CA THR A 67 -6.07 75.07 -18.84
C THR A 67 -5.17 75.23 -17.61
N PHE A 68 -3.88 74.96 -17.79
CA PHE A 68 -2.82 75.14 -16.80
C PHE A 68 -1.77 76.13 -17.32
N LYS A 69 -1.23 76.96 -16.43
CA LYS A 69 -0.13 77.87 -16.73
C LYS A 69 1.14 77.46 -15.99
N ALA A 70 2.24 77.35 -16.73
CA ALA A 70 3.59 77.07 -16.24
C ALA A 70 4.36 78.37 -15.93
N GLU A 71 5.47 78.26 -15.20
CA GLU A 71 6.27 79.41 -14.78
C GLU A 71 7.20 79.92 -15.90
N ASN A 72 7.61 79.04 -16.82
CA ASN A 72 8.43 79.35 -17.99
C ASN A 72 8.11 78.41 -19.17
N GLU A 73 8.60 78.73 -20.36
CA GLU A 73 8.30 77.97 -21.59
C GLU A 73 8.90 76.55 -21.58
N GLY A 74 10.07 76.38 -20.95
CA GLY A 74 10.73 75.08 -20.79
C GLY A 74 9.87 74.11 -19.99
N GLU A 75 9.40 74.55 -18.82
CA GLU A 75 8.48 73.77 -17.98
C GLU A 75 7.17 73.45 -18.71
N ARG A 76 6.59 74.40 -19.45
CA ARG A 76 5.39 74.13 -20.26
C ARG A 76 5.66 72.98 -21.23
N ASN A 77 6.78 73.03 -21.97
CA ASN A 77 7.14 72.03 -22.96
C ASN A 77 7.39 70.65 -22.33
N ASP A 78 8.03 70.61 -21.16
CA ASP A 78 8.28 69.36 -20.43
C ASP A 78 6.95 68.70 -20.00
N TRP A 79 6.02 69.49 -19.45
CA TRP A 79 4.70 68.98 -19.05
C TRP A 79 3.89 68.49 -20.25
N VAL A 80 3.89 69.23 -21.36
CA VAL A 80 3.19 68.82 -22.59
C VAL A 80 3.81 67.55 -23.16
N THR A 81 5.14 67.46 -23.23
CA THR A 81 5.85 66.28 -23.73
C THR A 81 5.56 65.06 -22.86
N THR A 82 5.68 65.19 -21.54
CA THR A 82 5.43 64.09 -20.58
C THR A 82 3.98 63.60 -20.66
N LEU A 83 3.00 64.52 -20.72
CA LEU A 83 1.59 64.15 -20.85
C LEU A 83 1.27 63.54 -22.23
N LEU A 84 1.92 63.99 -23.30
CA LEU A 84 1.82 63.39 -24.63
C LEU A 84 2.45 61.99 -24.68
N GLU A 85 3.56 61.75 -23.99
CA GLU A 85 4.16 60.43 -23.86
C GLU A 85 3.24 59.46 -23.11
N CYS A 86 2.63 59.89 -22.00
CA CYS A 86 1.64 59.10 -21.27
C CYS A 86 0.40 58.75 -22.12
N THR A 87 0.00 59.61 -23.07
CA THR A 87 -1.15 59.35 -23.95
C THR A 87 -0.79 58.58 -25.23
N ARG A 88 0.47 58.65 -25.70
CA ARG A 88 1.00 57.92 -26.87
C ARG A 88 1.43 56.49 -26.55
N GLY A 89 1.83 56.21 -25.31
CA GLY A 89 2.23 54.89 -24.81
C GLY A 89 1.08 53.87 -24.68
N ARG A 90 0.17 53.79 -25.67
CA ARG A 90 -1.04 52.94 -25.64
C ARG A 90 -0.78 51.43 -25.68
N GLN A 91 0.45 50.93 -25.58
CA GLN A 91 0.75 49.50 -25.50
C GLN A 91 2.03 49.26 -24.71
N ARG A 92 1.93 49.21 -23.38
CA ARG A 92 2.66 48.30 -22.47
C ARG A 92 2.48 48.79 -21.03
N GLN A 93 1.99 47.91 -20.18
CA GLN A 93 1.90 48.02 -18.71
C GLN A 93 0.67 48.72 -18.11
N SER A 94 -0.41 47.94 -18.00
CA SER A 94 -1.26 47.73 -16.80
C SER A 94 -2.70 47.48 -17.23
N ILE A 95 -2.93 46.29 -17.78
CA ILE A 95 -4.27 45.78 -18.09
C ILE A 95 -5.10 45.66 -16.79
N ALA A 96 -4.47 45.46 -15.63
CA ALA A 96 -5.17 45.30 -14.35
C ALA A 96 -5.90 46.57 -13.85
N ALA A 97 -5.33 47.77 -14.03
CA ALA A 97 -5.95 49.02 -13.58
C ALA A 97 -7.17 49.43 -14.44
N LEU A 98 -7.11 49.18 -15.74
CA LEU A 98 -8.21 49.46 -16.68
C LEU A 98 -9.41 48.53 -16.47
N TYR A 99 -9.18 47.27 -16.09
CA TYR A 99 -10.24 46.31 -15.78
C TYR A 99 -10.94 46.63 -14.44
N SER A 100 -10.23 47.17 -13.44
CA SER A 100 -10.78 47.49 -12.12
C SER A 100 -11.72 48.71 -12.11
N ILE A 101 -11.50 49.70 -12.97
CA ILE A 101 -12.40 50.88 -13.08
C ILE A 101 -13.62 50.57 -13.94
N SER A 102 -13.48 49.61 -14.85
CA SER A 102 -14.54 49.18 -15.79
C SER A 102 -15.53 48.22 -15.13
N ASN A 103 -15.12 47.49 -14.08
CA ASN A 103 -15.96 46.62 -13.26
C ASN A 103 -15.78 46.95 -11.76
N PRO A 104 -16.45 47.99 -11.23
CA PRO A 104 -16.34 48.35 -9.82
C PRO A 104 -16.98 47.29 -8.91
N ASN A 105 -16.32 46.95 -7.80
CA ASN A 105 -16.84 46.01 -6.78
C ASN A 105 -18.19 46.50 -6.22
N PHE A 106 -18.32 47.82 -6.03
CA PHE A 106 -19.58 48.43 -5.63
C PHE A 106 -19.62 49.91 -6.06
N GLN A 107 -20.79 50.40 -6.49
CA GLN A 107 -20.96 51.79 -6.94
C GLN A 107 -22.34 52.34 -6.60
N GLY A 108 -22.43 53.65 -6.41
CA GLY A 108 -23.70 54.34 -6.17
C GLY A 108 -23.53 55.70 -5.52
N TYR A 109 -24.64 56.30 -5.10
CA TYR A 109 -24.63 57.61 -4.47
C TYR A 109 -24.48 57.54 -2.95
N LEU A 110 -23.63 58.39 -2.40
CA LEU A 110 -23.45 58.62 -0.96
C LEU A 110 -23.48 60.12 -0.66
N GLU A 111 -24.08 60.50 0.47
CA GLU A 111 -24.06 61.89 0.94
C GLU A 111 -22.92 62.07 1.96
N LEU A 112 -22.03 63.05 1.72
CA LEU A 112 -20.92 63.34 2.63
C LEU A 112 -21.34 64.37 3.70
N ARG A 113 -21.23 63.99 4.98
CA ARG A 113 -21.56 64.81 6.14
C ARG A 113 -20.59 66.00 6.22
N GLY A 114 -21.12 67.20 6.05
CA GLY A 114 -20.36 68.44 5.89
C GLY A 114 -21.09 69.36 4.90
N PRO A 115 -20.66 69.43 3.62
CA PRO A 115 -21.35 70.23 2.60
C PRO A 115 -22.73 69.68 2.13
N ARG A 116 -23.24 68.56 2.70
CA ARG A 116 -24.45 67.85 2.25
C ARG A 116 -24.51 67.67 0.73
N SER A 117 -23.38 67.32 0.13
CA SER A 117 -23.27 67.06 -1.30
C SER A 117 -23.47 65.58 -1.57
N LYS A 118 -24.44 65.24 -2.43
CA LYS A 118 -24.62 63.88 -2.98
C LYS A 118 -23.49 63.62 -3.98
N LEU A 119 -22.66 62.62 -3.70
CA LEU A 119 -21.50 62.23 -4.50
C LEU A 119 -21.72 60.87 -5.13
N TYR A 120 -21.18 60.65 -6.32
CA TYR A 120 -21.12 59.32 -6.92
C TYR A 120 -19.83 58.64 -6.45
N THR A 121 -19.95 57.54 -5.71
CA THR A 121 -18.83 56.84 -5.06
C THR A 121 -18.64 55.49 -5.70
N ILE A 122 -17.38 55.11 -5.89
CA ILE A 122 -17.00 53.82 -6.46
C ILE A 122 -15.97 53.15 -5.57
N VAL A 123 -16.20 51.89 -5.23
CA VAL A 123 -15.22 50.99 -4.62
C VAL A 123 -14.65 50.11 -5.74
N ALA A 124 -13.36 50.24 -6.00
CA ALA A 124 -12.67 49.45 -7.02
C ALA A 124 -11.35 48.94 -6.42
N SER A 125 -11.29 47.62 -6.25
CA SER A 125 -10.14 46.91 -5.67
C SER A 125 -9.71 47.50 -4.32
N ASP A 126 -8.52 48.09 -4.23
CA ASP A 126 -7.90 48.64 -3.02
C ASP A 126 -8.21 50.14 -2.78
N LYS A 127 -9.08 50.77 -3.59
CA LYS A 127 -9.36 52.21 -3.54
C LYS A 127 -10.85 52.57 -3.58
N VAL A 128 -11.17 53.69 -2.94
CA VAL A 128 -12.49 54.35 -3.05
C VAL A 128 -12.35 55.67 -3.79
N PHE A 129 -13.10 55.83 -4.88
CA PHE A 129 -13.11 57.03 -5.70
C PHE A 129 -14.37 57.85 -5.46
N LEU A 130 -14.20 59.17 -5.32
CA LEU A 130 -15.29 60.12 -5.13
C LEU A 130 -15.44 61.01 -6.36
N TYR A 131 -16.64 61.01 -6.95
CA TYR A 131 -17.01 61.83 -8.11
C TYR A 131 -18.16 62.76 -7.75
N LYS A 132 -18.24 63.91 -8.44
CA LYS A 132 -19.33 64.88 -8.23
C LYS A 132 -20.67 64.33 -8.70
N ASN A 133 -20.68 63.64 -9.84
CA ASN A 133 -21.84 62.98 -10.43
C ASN A 133 -21.38 61.85 -11.36
N ILE A 134 -22.34 61.13 -11.96
CA ILE A 134 -22.06 60.00 -12.85
C ILE A 134 -21.41 60.44 -14.18
N ASP A 135 -21.71 61.65 -14.67
CA ASP A 135 -21.13 62.17 -15.91
C ASP A 135 -19.64 62.45 -15.75
N ASP A 136 -19.23 62.96 -14.60
CA ASP A 136 -17.83 63.17 -14.21
C ASP A 136 -17.07 61.83 -14.12
N TYR A 137 -17.72 60.75 -13.67
CA TYR A 137 -17.15 59.40 -13.70
C TYR A 137 -16.93 58.89 -15.14
N ARG A 138 -17.92 59.06 -16.03
CA ARG A 138 -17.85 58.60 -17.44
C ARG A 138 -16.70 59.22 -18.24
N ILE A 139 -16.20 60.37 -17.82
CA ILE A 139 -15.09 61.08 -18.45
C ILE A 139 -13.78 60.98 -17.65
N GLY A 140 -13.74 60.17 -16.60
CA GLY A 140 -12.53 59.95 -15.79
C GLY A 140 -12.11 61.15 -14.93
N VAL A 141 -13.03 62.05 -14.58
CA VAL A 141 -12.76 63.27 -13.79
C VAL A 141 -13.33 63.12 -12.39
N GLY A 142 -12.47 62.88 -11.39
CA GLY A 142 -12.86 62.68 -9.99
C GLY A 142 -12.50 63.85 -9.06
N ILE A 143 -12.97 63.78 -7.82
CA ILE A 143 -12.61 64.69 -6.73
C ILE A 143 -11.32 64.17 -6.06
N THR A 144 -11.38 62.96 -5.51
CA THR A 144 -10.24 62.32 -4.86
C THR A 144 -10.39 60.80 -4.88
N SER A 145 -9.27 60.11 -4.72
CA SER A 145 -9.19 58.68 -4.41
C SER A 145 -8.72 58.51 -2.97
N ILE A 146 -9.23 57.49 -2.29
CA ILE A 146 -8.86 57.11 -0.92
C ILE A 146 -8.28 55.70 -1.00
N ASP A 147 -7.03 55.55 -0.57
CA ASP A 147 -6.39 54.23 -0.48
C ASP A 147 -6.91 53.49 0.76
N MET A 148 -7.42 52.26 0.57
CA MET A 148 -8.09 51.51 1.62
C MET A 148 -7.12 50.79 2.55
N ASN A 149 -5.83 50.71 2.20
CA ASN A 149 -4.76 50.17 3.06
C ASN A 149 -4.55 50.97 4.37
N VAL A 150 -5.00 52.22 4.41
CA VAL A 150 -4.97 53.10 5.59
C VAL A 150 -6.38 53.40 6.12
N GLY A 151 -7.41 52.75 5.57
CA GLY A 151 -8.80 52.98 5.91
C GLY A 151 -9.28 52.10 7.05
N ASN A 152 -10.03 52.68 7.98
CA ASN A 152 -10.84 51.95 8.96
C ASN A 152 -12.29 52.40 8.85
N ILE A 153 -13.24 51.47 8.89
CA ILE A 153 -14.66 51.76 8.71
C ILE A 153 -15.48 51.40 9.94
N LYS A 154 -16.22 52.40 10.45
CA LYS A 154 -17.05 52.28 11.65
C LYS A 154 -18.47 52.72 11.35
N GLY A 155 -19.45 51.87 11.64
CA GLY A 155 -20.86 52.27 11.65
C GLY A 155 -21.12 53.24 12.80
N THR A 156 -21.78 54.37 12.52
CA THR A 156 -22.03 55.41 13.54
C THR A 156 -23.51 55.53 13.90
N ASP A 157 -24.42 55.43 12.93
CA ASP A 157 -25.87 55.53 13.13
C ASP A 157 -26.59 54.57 12.16
N ARG A 158 -27.93 54.44 12.24
CA ARG A 158 -28.73 53.54 11.40
C ARG A 158 -28.46 53.69 9.89
N ARG A 159 -28.16 54.92 9.43
CA ARG A 159 -27.88 55.22 8.01
C ARG A 159 -26.49 55.82 7.75
N SER A 160 -25.65 56.03 8.76
CA SER A 160 -24.33 56.65 8.59
C SER A 160 -23.16 55.77 8.99
N PHE A 161 -22.04 55.96 8.31
CA PHE A 161 -20.77 55.29 8.61
C PHE A 161 -19.60 56.23 8.34
N ASP A 162 -18.51 56.03 9.08
CA ASP A 162 -17.29 56.81 8.96
C ASP A 162 -16.17 55.95 8.36
N LEU A 163 -15.52 56.45 7.32
CA LEU A 163 -14.25 55.96 6.81
C LEU A 163 -13.13 56.85 7.37
N THR A 164 -12.44 56.35 8.38
CA THR A 164 -11.32 57.01 9.05
C THR A 164 -10.01 56.64 8.36
N THR A 165 -9.24 57.64 7.97
CA THR A 165 -7.84 57.50 7.56
C THR A 165 -6.95 58.28 8.54
N PRO A 166 -5.63 58.04 8.59
CA PRO A 166 -4.72 58.81 9.46
C PRO A 166 -4.76 60.32 9.22
N TYR A 167 -5.22 60.74 8.05
CA TYR A 167 -5.19 62.14 7.60
C TYR A 167 -6.56 62.83 7.67
N ARG A 168 -7.66 62.07 7.53
CA ARG A 168 -9.02 62.63 7.47
C ARG A 168 -10.08 61.56 7.77
N VAL A 169 -11.18 61.98 8.39
CA VAL A 169 -12.41 61.18 8.52
C VAL A 169 -13.42 61.60 7.45
N PHE A 170 -13.94 60.63 6.70
CA PHE A 170 -15.02 60.81 5.73
C PHE A 170 -16.30 60.19 6.29
N SER A 171 -17.26 61.03 6.68
CA SER A 171 -18.54 60.60 7.21
C SER A 171 -19.58 60.54 6.09
N PHE A 172 -20.09 59.35 5.78
CA PHE A 172 -21.06 59.10 4.72
C PHE A 172 -22.44 58.76 5.28
N ILE A 173 -23.48 59.15 4.56
CA ILE A 173 -24.88 58.82 4.82
C ILE A 173 -25.44 58.08 3.60
N ALA A 174 -26.01 56.90 3.85
CA ALA A 174 -26.67 56.05 2.85
C ALA A 174 -28.19 56.28 2.84
N GLU A 175 -28.85 55.92 1.74
CA GLU A 175 -30.29 56.14 1.56
C GLU A 175 -31.14 55.29 2.54
N SER A 176 -30.66 54.09 2.89
CA SER A 176 -31.30 53.19 3.85
C SER A 176 -30.27 52.44 4.72
N GLU A 177 -30.74 51.80 5.78
CA GLU A 177 -29.91 50.97 6.66
C GLU A 177 -29.36 49.73 5.95
N GLN A 178 -30.14 49.11 5.07
CA GLN A 178 -29.70 47.96 4.28
C GLN A 178 -28.58 48.37 3.30
N VAL A 179 -28.72 49.51 2.63
CA VAL A 179 -27.70 50.02 1.71
C VAL A 179 -26.44 50.44 2.48
N ARG A 180 -26.56 50.99 3.70
CA ARG A 180 -25.42 51.25 4.59
C ARG A 180 -24.62 49.97 4.84
N GLU A 181 -25.28 48.87 5.22
CA GLU A 181 -24.59 47.59 5.48
C GLU A 181 -23.86 47.07 4.23
N GLN A 182 -24.46 47.21 3.05
CA GLN A 182 -23.79 46.87 1.78
C GLN A 182 -22.54 47.73 1.53
N TRP A 183 -22.61 49.05 1.74
CA TRP A 183 -21.44 49.93 1.63
C TRP A 183 -20.35 49.58 2.64
N VAL A 184 -20.73 49.31 3.89
CA VAL A 184 -19.78 48.92 4.94
C VAL A 184 -19.12 47.59 4.60
N ALA A 185 -19.88 46.61 4.11
CA ALA A 185 -19.34 45.33 3.66
C ALA A 185 -18.35 45.50 2.50
N ALA A 186 -18.75 46.21 1.44
CA ALA A 186 -17.91 46.44 0.26
C ALA A 186 -16.61 47.19 0.60
N MET A 187 -16.69 48.23 1.45
CA MET A 187 -15.48 48.96 1.87
C MET A 187 -14.61 48.17 2.84
N ARG A 188 -15.19 47.29 3.70
CA ARG A 188 -14.40 46.35 4.51
C ARG A 188 -13.66 45.33 3.66
N GLU A 189 -14.30 44.85 2.60
CA GLU A 189 -13.69 43.95 1.64
C GLU A 189 -12.54 44.64 0.89
N ALA A 190 -12.74 45.87 0.42
CA ALA A 190 -11.68 46.67 -0.21
C ALA A 190 -10.50 46.96 0.74
N ILE A 191 -10.75 47.23 2.04
CA ILE A 191 -9.68 47.34 3.05
C ILE A 191 -8.94 46.01 3.18
N SER A 192 -9.67 44.89 3.24
CA SER A 192 -9.07 43.56 3.34
C SER A 192 -8.24 43.21 2.10
N GLU A 193 -8.68 43.59 0.91
CA GLU A 193 -7.98 43.38 -0.36
C GLU A 193 -6.70 44.25 -0.41
N ALA A 194 -6.81 45.54 -0.06
CA ALA A 194 -5.70 46.48 0.01
C ALA A 194 -4.60 46.08 1.00
N LEU A 195 -4.97 45.38 2.07
CA LEU A 195 -4.05 44.85 3.09
C LEU A 195 -3.55 43.44 2.76
N SER A 196 -4.08 42.79 1.73
CA SER A 196 -3.73 41.41 1.38
C SER A 196 -2.60 41.33 0.36
N ASN A 197 -1.44 40.82 0.78
CA ASN A 197 -0.42 40.32 -0.13
C ASN A 197 -0.57 38.80 -0.28
N SER A 198 -0.96 38.33 -1.48
CA SER A 198 -1.21 36.91 -1.73
C SER A 198 0.05 36.05 -1.93
N GLU A 199 1.24 36.64 -1.92
CA GLU A 199 2.50 35.95 -2.24
C GLU A 199 2.86 34.87 -1.20
N VAL A 200 2.91 35.22 0.08
CA VAL A 200 3.29 34.29 1.17
C VAL A 200 2.28 33.15 1.29
N VAL A 201 0.98 33.44 1.23
CA VAL A 201 -0.06 32.42 1.34
C VAL A 201 -0.02 31.42 0.17
N LYS A 202 0.34 31.88 -1.04
CA LYS A 202 0.52 31.00 -2.20
C LYS A 202 1.73 30.08 -2.02
N GLN A 203 2.85 30.61 -1.54
CA GLN A 203 4.04 29.82 -1.25
C GLN A 203 3.75 28.75 -0.19
N ILE A 204 3.14 29.12 0.94
CA ILE A 204 2.84 28.16 2.03
C ILE A 204 1.88 27.05 1.59
N TRP A 205 0.96 27.32 0.66
CA TRP A 205 0.06 26.31 0.07
C TRP A 205 0.71 25.41 -0.98
N GLU A 206 1.97 25.65 -1.39
CA GLU A 206 2.72 24.69 -2.23
C GLU A 206 2.89 23.34 -1.54
N GLU A 207 2.97 23.33 -0.21
CA GLU A 207 2.84 22.11 0.59
C GLU A 207 1.35 21.73 0.69
N PRO A 208 0.89 20.61 0.08
CA PRO A 208 -0.53 20.30 -0.05
C PRO A 208 -1.25 20.19 1.29
N SER A 209 -0.56 19.74 2.35
CA SER A 209 -1.18 19.62 3.68
C SER A 209 -1.53 20.96 4.31
N ASN A 210 -0.85 22.05 3.91
CA ASN A 210 -1.13 23.40 4.39
C ASN A 210 -2.36 24.03 3.69
N SER A 211 -2.87 23.41 2.62
CA SER A 211 -4.12 23.84 1.97
C SER A 211 -5.38 23.50 2.79
N PHE A 212 -5.24 22.83 3.93
CA PHE A 212 -6.31 22.50 4.86
C PHE A 212 -5.95 22.97 6.28
N CYS A 213 -6.93 23.51 7.00
CA CYS A 213 -6.76 23.95 8.39
C CYS A 213 -6.33 22.78 9.29
N ALA A 214 -5.26 22.99 10.09
CA ALA A 214 -4.70 21.99 10.98
C ALA A 214 -5.67 21.47 12.06
N ASP A 215 -6.74 22.21 12.37
CA ASP A 215 -7.67 21.85 13.45
C ASP A 215 -9.01 21.31 12.95
N CYS A 216 -9.63 21.99 11.98
CA CYS A 216 -10.99 21.66 11.52
C CYS A 216 -11.09 21.23 10.05
N GLY A 217 -9.96 21.17 9.33
CA GLY A 217 -9.92 20.75 7.92
C GLY A 217 -10.52 21.74 6.91
N ALA A 218 -10.89 22.96 7.32
CA ALA A 218 -11.38 23.98 6.40
C ALA A 218 -10.36 24.30 5.28
N LEU A 219 -10.84 24.46 4.05
CA LEU A 219 -10.02 24.70 2.87
C LEU A 219 -9.32 26.06 2.89
N LYS A 220 -8.13 26.13 2.29
CA LYS A 220 -7.34 27.33 2.01
C LYS A 220 -7.23 28.26 3.23
N PRO A 221 -6.67 27.78 4.35
CA PRO A 221 -6.45 28.60 5.55
C PRO A 221 -5.45 29.73 5.26
N ASP A 222 -5.74 30.94 5.76
CA ASP A 222 -4.93 32.15 5.53
C ASP A 222 -4.32 32.74 6.81
N TRP A 223 -4.28 31.95 7.90
CA TRP A 223 -3.61 32.27 9.16
C TRP A 223 -2.68 31.14 9.57
N ALA A 224 -1.71 31.44 10.42
CA ALA A 224 -0.83 30.44 11.01
C ALA A 224 -0.47 30.76 12.46
N SER A 225 -0.20 29.73 13.26
CA SER A 225 0.45 29.88 14.56
C SER A 225 1.94 29.58 14.38
N VAL A 226 2.79 30.62 14.42
CA VAL A 226 4.20 30.50 14.00
C VAL A 226 5.04 29.64 14.93
N ASN A 227 4.75 29.66 16.24
CA ASN A 227 5.48 28.86 17.23
C ASN A 227 5.04 27.39 17.28
N LEU A 228 3.77 27.11 16.96
CA LEU A 228 3.20 25.76 16.89
C LEU A 228 3.37 25.10 15.52
N CYS A 229 3.82 25.88 14.52
CA CYS A 229 4.01 25.48 13.12
C CYS A 229 2.76 24.92 12.44
N VAL A 230 1.58 25.50 12.71
CA VAL A 230 0.30 25.08 12.11
C VAL A 230 -0.35 26.19 11.28
N VAL A 231 -0.90 25.84 10.13
CA VAL A 231 -1.71 26.71 9.26
C VAL A 231 -3.20 26.47 9.54
N ILE A 232 -3.94 27.52 9.85
CA ILE A 232 -5.29 27.46 10.43
C ILE A 232 -6.23 28.46 9.76
N CYS A 233 -7.53 28.14 9.72
CA CYS A 233 -8.54 29.04 9.16
C CYS A 233 -8.82 30.22 10.11
N LYS A 234 -9.44 31.29 9.59
CA LYS A 234 -9.81 32.48 10.38
C LYS A 234 -10.60 32.16 11.65
N SER A 235 -11.52 31.20 11.61
CA SER A 235 -12.32 30.80 12.77
C SER A 235 -11.48 30.14 13.87
N CYS A 236 -10.58 29.21 13.51
CA CYS A 236 -9.65 28.60 14.46
C CYS A 236 -8.61 29.61 14.96
N ALA A 237 -8.12 30.50 14.09
CA ALA A 237 -7.22 31.59 14.46
C ALA A 237 -7.83 32.50 15.52
N GLY A 238 -9.15 32.71 15.52
CA GLY A 238 -9.88 33.41 16.59
C GLY A 238 -9.71 32.73 17.94
N GLN A 239 -9.85 31.40 18.00
CA GLN A 239 -9.72 30.64 19.24
C GLN A 239 -8.26 30.52 19.71
N HIS A 240 -7.32 30.38 18.78
CA HIS A 240 -5.88 30.42 19.07
C HIS A 240 -5.46 31.73 19.73
N ARG A 241 -5.98 32.88 19.29
CA ARG A 241 -5.73 34.17 19.98
C ARG A 241 -6.23 34.15 21.42
N GLY A 242 -7.34 33.46 21.68
CA GLY A 242 -7.88 33.27 23.04
C GLY A 242 -7.00 32.43 23.96
N LEU A 243 -6.01 31.68 23.43
CA LEU A 243 -5.05 30.95 24.25
C LEU A 243 -3.98 31.86 24.90
N GLY A 244 -3.70 33.02 24.29
CA GLY A 244 -2.64 33.93 24.69
C GLY A 244 -1.34 33.77 23.89
N GLN A 245 -0.54 34.84 23.81
CA GLN A 245 0.69 34.88 23.00
C GLN A 245 1.82 33.97 23.53
N SER A 246 1.76 33.57 24.80
CA SER A 246 2.69 32.59 25.38
C SER A 246 2.41 31.16 24.91
N ILE A 247 1.20 30.86 24.43
CA ILE A 247 0.84 29.51 23.94
C ILE A 247 0.77 29.47 22.42
N SER A 248 0.07 30.42 21.79
CA SER A 248 -0.10 30.47 20.33
C SER A 248 0.16 31.87 19.76
N LYS A 249 1.17 31.95 18.89
CA LYS A 249 1.59 33.18 18.22
C LYS A 249 0.96 33.25 16.82
N VAL A 250 -0.28 33.76 16.76
CA VAL A 250 -1.06 33.83 15.51
C VAL A 250 -0.61 34.98 14.60
N ARG A 251 -0.39 34.70 13.32
CA ARG A 251 -0.03 35.66 12.26
C ARG A 251 -0.83 35.43 10.99
N SER A 252 -1.15 36.50 10.28
CA SER A 252 -1.84 36.48 8.99
C SER A 252 -0.85 36.14 7.87
N LEU A 253 -1.22 35.22 6.98
CA LEU A 253 -0.43 34.94 5.78
C LEU A 253 -0.54 36.06 4.74
N LYS A 254 -1.58 36.88 4.84
CA LYS A 254 -1.87 37.95 3.87
C LYS A 254 -1.47 39.34 4.36
N MET A 255 -1.54 39.60 5.67
CA MET A 255 -1.41 40.95 6.23
C MET A 255 -0.08 41.21 6.96
N ASP A 256 0.61 40.19 7.47
CA ASP A 256 1.78 40.36 8.35
C ASP A 256 3.12 40.17 7.61
N LYS A 257 3.38 40.90 6.51
CA LYS A 257 4.54 40.68 5.62
C LYS A 257 5.90 40.66 6.35
N ASN A 258 6.09 41.55 7.33
CA ASN A 258 7.38 41.69 8.03
C ASN A 258 7.71 40.50 8.95
N VAL A 259 6.75 39.61 9.22
CA VAL A 259 6.96 38.45 10.08
C VAL A 259 7.40 37.23 9.27
N TRP A 260 7.00 37.14 8.00
CA TRP A 260 7.30 36.02 7.12
C TRP A 260 8.65 36.20 6.44
N THR A 261 9.71 35.76 7.13
CA THR A 261 11.05 35.61 6.52
C THR A 261 11.12 34.36 5.65
N GLU A 262 12.11 34.28 4.77
CA GLU A 262 12.31 33.13 3.90
C GLU A 262 12.51 31.85 4.74
N GLU A 263 13.30 31.93 5.81
CA GLU A 263 13.55 30.80 6.72
C GLU A 263 12.25 30.32 7.38
N LEU A 264 11.37 31.24 7.79
CA LEU A 264 10.09 30.89 8.39
C LEU A 264 9.16 30.20 7.38
N ILE A 265 9.11 30.69 6.15
CA ILE A 265 8.34 30.06 5.07
C ILE A 265 8.84 28.64 4.82
N GLN A 266 10.16 28.45 4.75
CA GLN A 266 10.78 27.12 4.56
C GLN A 266 10.48 26.16 5.72
N VAL A 267 10.40 26.63 6.98
CA VAL A 267 9.95 25.79 8.12
C VAL A 267 8.55 25.23 7.88
N PHE A 268 7.61 26.06 7.42
CA PHE A 268 6.23 25.65 7.14
C PHE A 268 6.12 24.70 5.94
N LEU A 269 6.98 24.84 4.94
CA LEU A 269 7.06 23.92 3.79
C LEU A 269 7.69 22.56 4.15
N LYS A 270 8.69 22.54 5.03
CA LYS A 270 9.35 21.30 5.46
C LYS A 270 8.52 20.49 6.46
N LEU A 271 7.80 21.17 7.35
CA LEU A 271 6.94 20.53 8.34
C LEU A 271 5.60 20.13 7.72
N GLY A 272 4.81 21.10 7.26
CA GLY A 272 3.45 20.86 6.78
C GLY A 272 2.48 20.41 7.87
N ASN A 273 1.21 20.82 7.76
CA ASN A 273 0.18 20.50 8.75
C ASN A 273 0.01 18.99 9.01
N ASN A 274 0.23 18.13 7.99
CA ASN A 274 0.13 16.68 8.16
C ASN A 274 1.18 16.16 9.16
N ARG A 275 2.47 16.50 8.97
CA ARG A 275 3.53 16.02 9.88
C ARG A 275 3.39 16.65 11.25
N VAL A 276 3.00 17.92 11.33
CA VAL A 276 2.81 18.61 12.61
C VAL A 276 1.63 18.02 13.39
N ASN A 277 0.54 17.62 12.71
CA ASN A 277 -0.57 16.90 13.34
C ASN A 277 -0.23 15.46 13.71
N SER A 278 0.75 14.82 13.07
CA SER A 278 1.30 13.53 13.55
C SER A 278 1.92 13.63 14.96
N PHE A 279 2.23 14.86 15.40
CA PHE A 279 2.59 15.17 16.78
C PHE A 279 1.41 15.74 17.57
N TRP A 280 0.87 16.91 17.21
CA TRP A 280 -0.14 17.63 18.01
C TRP A 280 -1.51 16.95 18.06
N ALA A 281 -1.87 16.18 17.04
CA ALA A 281 -3.16 15.52 16.90
C ALA A 281 -3.03 13.99 16.81
N ALA A 282 -1.90 13.43 17.25
CA ALA A 282 -1.59 12.01 17.13
C ALA A 282 -2.65 11.10 17.75
N ASN A 283 -3.25 11.56 18.86
CA ASN A 283 -4.19 10.80 19.67
C ASN A 283 -5.58 11.46 19.73
N VAL A 284 -5.98 12.25 18.73
CA VAL A 284 -7.33 12.85 18.68
C VAL A 284 -8.37 11.76 18.39
N PRO A 285 -9.33 11.48 19.29
CA PRO A 285 -10.43 10.56 18.98
C PRO A 285 -11.33 11.14 17.88
N PRO A 286 -11.88 10.32 16.96
CA PRO A 286 -12.82 10.80 15.94
C PRO A 286 -14.04 11.54 16.51
N SER A 287 -14.46 11.21 17.73
CA SER A 287 -15.58 11.88 18.41
C SER A 287 -15.27 13.30 18.89
N GLU A 288 -13.99 13.65 19.06
CA GLU A 288 -13.55 14.98 19.51
C GLU A 288 -12.96 15.81 18.35
N ALA A 289 -12.84 15.22 17.14
CA ALA A 289 -12.30 15.91 15.96
C ALA A 289 -13.28 16.99 15.45
N LEU A 290 -12.74 18.18 15.14
CA LEU A 290 -13.53 19.29 14.63
C LEU A 290 -13.85 19.13 13.14
N THR A 291 -14.97 19.72 12.73
CA THR A 291 -15.35 19.90 11.32
C THR A 291 -15.40 21.39 10.95
N PRO A 292 -15.43 21.76 9.66
CA PRO A 292 -15.56 23.16 9.26
C PRO A 292 -16.84 23.82 9.77
N SER A 293 -17.88 23.04 10.07
CA SER A 293 -19.17 23.49 10.61
C SER A 293 -19.28 23.57 12.13
N SER A 294 -18.27 23.11 12.89
CA SER A 294 -18.30 23.09 14.36
C SER A 294 -18.54 24.46 14.99
N SER A 295 -19.12 24.50 16.18
CA SER A 295 -19.43 25.75 16.90
C SER A 295 -18.15 26.43 17.43
N ASN A 296 -18.28 27.68 17.91
CA ASN A 296 -17.12 28.37 18.49
C ASN A 296 -16.71 27.76 19.83
N GLU A 297 -17.67 27.27 20.61
CA GLU A 297 -17.47 26.62 21.90
C GLU A 297 -16.73 25.29 21.73
N GLU A 298 -17.15 24.47 20.76
CA GLU A 298 -16.46 23.22 20.40
C GLU A 298 -15.03 23.48 19.96
N ARG A 299 -14.83 24.49 19.08
CA ARG A 299 -13.49 24.89 18.63
C ARG A 299 -12.62 25.34 19.80
N GLN A 300 -13.17 26.14 20.70
CA GLN A 300 -12.44 26.64 21.88
C GLN A 300 -11.99 25.48 22.78
N HIS A 301 -12.89 24.53 23.07
CA HIS A 301 -12.59 23.37 23.89
C HIS A 301 -11.50 22.50 23.25
N PHE A 302 -11.67 22.14 21.98
CA PHE A 302 -10.71 21.32 21.25
C PHE A 302 -9.32 21.96 21.15
N ILE A 303 -9.25 23.25 20.77
CA ILE A 303 -7.99 23.99 20.60
C ILE A 303 -7.28 24.14 21.96
N SER A 304 -8.02 24.37 23.05
CA SER A 304 -7.45 24.38 24.40
C SER A 304 -6.91 23.01 24.80
N SER A 305 -7.65 21.92 24.56
CA SER A 305 -7.17 20.57 24.87
C SER A 305 -5.95 20.16 24.02
N LYS A 306 -5.93 20.55 22.74
CA LYS A 306 -4.85 20.23 21.82
C LYS A 306 -3.54 20.95 22.17
N TYR A 307 -3.59 22.27 22.39
CA TYR A 307 -2.36 23.08 22.50
C TYR A 307 -2.04 23.57 23.92
N ARG A 308 -3.04 23.87 24.75
CA ARG A 308 -2.80 24.31 26.15
C ARG A 308 -2.59 23.13 27.09
N GLN A 309 -3.39 22.08 26.96
CA GLN A 309 -3.26 20.87 27.79
C GLN A 309 -2.31 19.85 27.15
N GLY A 310 -2.12 19.90 25.83
CA GLY A 310 -1.33 18.91 25.10
C GLY A 310 -1.97 17.52 25.12
N LYS A 311 -3.29 17.42 25.32
CA LYS A 311 -4.04 16.16 25.56
C LYS A 311 -3.81 15.11 24.46
N TYR A 312 -3.71 15.57 23.21
CA TYR A 312 -3.63 14.67 22.05
C TYR A 312 -2.22 14.49 21.49
N ARG A 313 -1.21 15.13 22.12
CA ARG A 313 0.14 15.13 21.57
C ARG A 313 0.79 13.75 21.69
N LYS A 314 1.71 13.43 20.78
CA LYS A 314 2.58 12.25 20.90
C LYS A 314 3.76 12.56 21.83
N TYR A 315 3.77 11.98 23.03
CA TYR A 315 4.87 12.14 23.98
C TYR A 315 6.19 11.55 23.43
N HIS A 316 7.29 12.23 23.72
CA HIS A 316 8.64 11.76 23.42
C HIS A 316 9.02 10.62 24.41
N PRO A 317 9.80 9.59 24.00
CA PRO A 317 10.23 8.53 24.92
C PRO A 317 10.96 9.03 26.18
N LEU A 318 11.64 10.18 26.08
CA LEU A 318 12.35 10.83 27.19
C LEU A 318 11.44 11.77 28.02
N TYR A 319 10.12 11.75 27.79
CA TYR A 319 9.18 12.59 28.54
C TYR A 319 9.26 12.30 30.04
N GLY A 320 9.36 13.36 30.85
CA GLY A 320 9.57 13.26 32.30
C GLY A 320 11.04 13.30 32.73
N ASN A 321 12.01 13.30 31.79
CA ASN A 321 13.42 13.51 32.08
C ASN A 321 13.97 14.77 31.37
N PRO A 322 13.90 15.96 32.01
CA PRO A 322 14.30 17.22 31.39
C PRO A 322 15.77 17.26 30.93
N ASN A 323 16.68 16.59 31.64
CA ASN A 323 18.11 16.60 31.31
C ASN A 323 18.39 15.81 30.01
N GLU A 324 17.77 14.64 29.85
CA GLU A 324 17.91 13.84 28.63
C GLU A 324 17.22 14.50 27.44
N LEU A 325 16.07 15.16 27.67
CA LEU A 325 15.39 15.96 26.64
C LEU A 325 16.26 17.14 26.18
N ASN A 326 16.92 17.84 27.11
CA ASN A 326 17.83 18.94 26.77
C ASN A 326 19.05 18.44 25.99
N ASN A 327 19.64 17.31 26.38
CA ASN A 327 20.76 16.70 25.65
C ASN A 327 20.34 16.26 24.24
N ALA A 328 19.17 15.63 24.10
CA ALA A 328 18.61 15.24 22.81
C ALA A 328 18.32 16.46 21.94
N LEU A 329 17.84 17.56 22.52
CA LEU A 329 17.62 18.83 21.81
C LEU A 329 18.94 19.42 21.30
N CYS A 330 19.99 19.47 22.13
CA CYS A 330 21.32 19.93 21.72
C CYS A 330 21.91 19.10 20.57
N ILE A 331 21.68 17.78 20.55
CA ILE A 331 22.12 16.90 19.47
C ILE A 331 21.27 17.14 18.22
N ASN A 332 19.95 17.16 18.36
CA ASN A 332 19.03 17.24 17.22
C ASN A 332 19.12 18.58 16.49
N VAL A 333 19.40 19.68 17.20
CA VAL A 333 19.58 21.03 16.63
C VAL A 333 20.77 21.11 15.67
N GLN A 334 21.74 20.20 15.77
CA GLN A 334 22.85 20.09 14.81
C GLN A 334 22.42 19.40 13.50
N SER A 335 21.22 18.81 13.47
CA SER A 335 20.62 18.13 12.32
C SER A 335 19.45 18.94 11.73
N GLY A 336 18.99 18.55 10.54
CA GLY A 336 17.87 19.20 9.86
C GLY A 336 16.47 18.74 10.28
N ASP A 337 16.31 17.90 11.32
CA ASP A 337 15.01 17.38 11.73
C ASP A 337 14.23 18.39 12.59
N LEU A 338 13.41 19.21 11.92
CA LEU A 338 12.57 20.22 12.55
C LEU A 338 11.42 19.63 13.36
N LEU A 339 10.89 18.46 12.96
CA LEU A 339 9.75 17.85 13.63
C LEU A 339 10.19 17.29 14.99
N GLU A 340 11.36 16.68 15.03
CA GLU A 340 11.92 16.17 16.28
C GLU A 340 12.26 17.31 17.26
N THR A 341 12.81 18.42 16.77
CA THR A 341 13.01 19.64 17.59
C THR A 341 11.68 20.14 18.18
N LEU A 342 10.61 20.21 17.36
CA LEU A 342 9.28 20.60 17.84
C LEU A 342 8.77 19.65 18.93
N ARG A 343 8.95 18.34 18.75
CA ARG A 343 8.54 17.31 19.72
C ARG A 343 9.29 17.44 21.03
N LEU A 344 10.61 17.63 20.99
CA LEU A 344 11.46 17.78 22.17
C LEU A 344 11.07 19.01 22.98
N ILE A 345 10.90 20.17 22.33
CA ILE A 345 10.45 21.42 22.97
C ILE A 345 9.11 21.19 23.67
N PHE A 346 8.09 20.73 22.94
CA PHE A 346 6.74 20.57 23.49
C PHE A 346 6.55 19.31 24.36
N CYS A 347 7.60 18.51 24.57
CA CYS A 347 7.67 17.45 25.59
C CYS A 347 8.46 17.88 26.84
N GLY A 348 8.96 19.11 26.90
CA GLY A 348 9.57 19.67 28.11
C GLY A 348 11.07 19.92 28.05
N ALA A 349 11.69 19.89 26.88
CA ALA A 349 13.04 20.41 26.72
C ALA A 349 13.06 21.93 26.90
N ASP A 350 14.03 22.44 27.65
CA ASP A 350 14.25 23.87 27.84
C ASP A 350 14.98 24.45 26.62
N VAL A 351 14.32 25.38 25.94
CA VAL A 351 14.87 26.10 24.78
C VAL A 351 16.07 26.98 25.18
N ASN A 352 16.24 27.27 26.47
CA ASN A 352 17.37 28.01 27.01
C ASN A 352 18.43 27.11 27.66
N CYS A 353 18.40 25.79 27.42
CA CYS A 353 19.35 24.88 28.05
C CYS A 353 20.81 25.17 27.64
N SER A 354 21.74 24.99 28.59
CA SER A 354 23.18 25.09 28.31
C SER A 354 23.63 23.94 27.40
N THR A 355 24.30 24.28 26.31
CA THR A 355 24.82 23.32 25.31
C THR A 355 26.07 22.57 25.77
N GLY A 356 26.67 22.99 26.90
CA GLY A 356 27.91 22.42 27.43
C GLY A 356 29.17 22.77 26.63
N MET A 357 29.07 23.57 25.56
CA MET A 357 30.20 24.01 24.73
C MET A 357 30.61 25.44 25.07
N THR A 358 31.91 25.68 25.26
CA THR A 358 32.46 27.01 25.62
C THR A 358 32.23 28.07 24.54
N ASP A 359 32.08 27.65 23.28
CA ASP A 359 32.04 28.53 22.12
C ASP A 359 30.61 28.78 21.58
N CYS A 360 29.61 28.04 22.07
CA CYS A 360 28.21 28.09 21.59
C CYS A 360 27.21 27.95 22.75
N LEU A 361 27.17 28.90 23.67
CA LEU A 361 26.41 28.81 24.93
C LEU A 361 24.89 28.66 24.76
N THR A 362 24.31 29.11 23.63
CA THR A 362 22.85 29.03 23.37
C THR A 362 22.54 28.07 22.21
N LEU A 363 21.35 27.47 22.22
CA LEU A 363 20.90 26.60 21.11
C LEU A 363 20.86 27.32 19.76
N GLU A 364 20.54 28.63 19.74
CA GLU A 364 20.57 29.44 18.52
C GLU A 364 22.00 29.58 17.97
N SER A 365 22.99 29.79 18.85
CA SER A 365 24.40 29.83 18.45
C SER A 365 24.91 28.48 17.95
N LEU A 366 24.43 27.38 18.54
CA LEU A 366 24.76 26.02 18.13
C LEU A 366 24.16 25.69 16.75
N ALA A 367 22.89 26.01 16.53
CA ALA A 367 22.25 25.86 15.22
C ALA A 367 23.00 26.64 14.12
N SER A 368 23.39 27.87 14.44
CA SER A 368 24.14 28.74 13.52
C SER A 368 25.54 28.19 13.21
N ALA A 369 26.26 27.68 14.22
CA ALA A 369 27.57 27.07 14.04
C ALA A 369 27.54 25.83 13.13
N HIS A 370 26.45 25.08 13.16
CA HIS A 370 26.23 23.89 12.31
C HIS A 370 25.47 24.20 11.00
N SER A 371 25.34 25.47 10.61
CA SER A 371 24.66 25.89 9.38
C SER A 371 23.20 25.41 9.27
N GLN A 372 22.46 25.42 10.39
CA GLN A 372 21.05 25.05 10.47
C GLN A 372 20.15 26.28 10.71
N PRO A 373 19.93 27.15 9.70
CA PRO A 373 19.16 28.40 9.87
C PRO A 373 17.68 28.14 10.21
N LEU A 374 17.10 27.03 9.74
CA LEU A 374 15.71 26.68 10.04
C LEU A 374 15.52 26.25 11.50
N GLN A 375 16.50 25.56 12.08
CA GLN A 375 16.49 25.20 13.50
C GLN A 375 16.59 26.46 14.36
N ALA A 376 17.49 27.39 14.00
CA ALA A 376 17.65 28.67 14.69
C ALA A 376 16.33 29.48 14.70
N GLU A 377 15.64 29.57 13.55
CA GLU A 377 14.35 30.25 13.47
C GLU A 377 13.29 29.57 14.35
N LEU A 378 13.19 28.24 14.34
CA LEU A 378 12.24 27.49 15.15
C LEU A 378 12.47 27.67 16.67
N ILE A 379 13.73 27.69 17.09
CA ILE A 379 14.14 27.99 18.48
C ILE A 379 13.72 29.40 18.86
N ARG A 380 14.02 30.39 18.01
CA ARG A 380 13.71 31.81 18.25
C ARG A 380 12.21 32.04 18.46
N LEU A 381 11.36 31.34 17.70
CA LEU A 381 9.91 31.41 17.83
C LEU A 381 9.40 30.84 19.16
N ASN A 382 10.16 29.95 19.81
CA ASN A 382 9.77 29.22 21.01
C ASN A 382 10.46 29.63 22.31
N LEU A 383 11.36 30.63 22.30
CA LEU A 383 12.06 31.14 23.49
C LEU A 383 11.14 31.56 24.66
N SER A 384 9.92 32.01 24.34
CA SER A 384 8.93 32.49 25.31
C SER A 384 7.62 31.68 25.31
N THR A 385 7.66 30.45 24.78
CA THR A 385 6.48 29.60 24.71
C THR A 385 6.27 28.84 26.03
N GLU A 386 5.08 28.94 26.61
CA GLU A 386 4.66 28.14 27.76
C GLU A 386 4.39 26.68 27.34
N LEU A 387 4.87 25.73 28.13
CA LEU A 387 4.69 24.31 27.85
C LEU A 387 3.29 23.81 28.24
N PRO A 388 2.69 22.88 27.49
CA PRO A 388 1.37 22.36 27.83
C PRO A 388 1.39 21.55 29.13
N MET A 389 0.59 21.96 30.12
CA MET A 389 0.47 21.35 31.45
C MET A 389 -0.89 20.65 31.65
N LEU A 390 -0.88 19.43 32.18
CA LEU A 390 -2.07 18.74 32.68
C LEU A 390 -2.33 19.24 34.11
N HIS A 391 -3.40 19.99 34.32
CA HIS A 391 -3.81 20.35 35.68
C HIS A 391 -4.37 19.09 36.36
N VAL A 392 -3.60 18.52 37.29
CA VAL A 392 -4.03 17.40 38.14
C VAL A 392 -4.57 17.98 39.44
N GLU A 393 -5.89 18.02 39.61
CA GLU A 393 -6.49 18.11 40.94
C GLU A 393 -6.41 16.73 41.61
N GLY A 394 -5.56 16.62 42.64
CA GLY A 394 -5.71 15.65 43.73
C GLY A 394 -5.27 14.20 43.47
N GLY A 395 -4.01 13.91 43.80
CA GLY A 395 -3.55 12.69 44.50
C GLY A 395 -3.92 11.30 43.93
N MET A 396 -3.15 10.81 42.97
CA MET A 396 -2.83 9.37 42.84
C MET A 396 -1.37 9.23 42.39
N ASP A 397 -0.65 8.28 42.99
CA ASP A 397 0.76 7.99 42.74
C ASP A 397 1.07 7.80 41.24
N LEU A 398 2.26 8.25 40.84
CA LEU A 398 2.84 8.09 39.51
C LEU A 398 3.05 6.59 39.17
N GLN A 399 1.98 5.94 38.73
CA GLN A 399 2.07 4.73 37.92
C GLN A 399 2.27 5.15 36.46
N HIS A 400 3.31 4.61 35.83
CA HIS A 400 3.57 4.75 34.40
C HIS A 400 2.36 4.24 33.61
N TYR A 401 1.48 5.15 33.20
CA TYR A 401 0.46 4.87 32.19
C TYR A 401 1.15 4.79 30.82
N GLN A 402 1.44 3.57 30.36
CA GLN A 402 1.23 3.33 28.94
C GLN A 402 -0.29 3.31 28.74
N PRO A 403 -0.89 4.23 27.97
CA PRO A 403 -2.32 4.16 27.72
C PRO A 403 -2.57 2.93 26.83
N SER A 404 -2.97 1.83 27.45
CA SER A 404 -3.72 0.79 26.77
C SER A 404 -4.97 1.42 26.16
N PRO A 405 -5.40 1.05 24.94
CA PRO A 405 -6.61 1.58 24.35
C PRO A 405 -7.81 1.23 25.24
N CYS A 406 -8.36 2.22 25.93
CA CYS A 406 -9.58 2.05 26.70
C CYS A 406 -10.76 1.90 25.72
N ALA A 407 -11.08 0.65 25.39
CA ALA A 407 -12.33 0.27 24.76
C ALA A 407 -13.19 -0.36 25.86
N SER A 408 -14.10 0.43 26.45
CA SER A 408 -15.12 -0.12 27.34
C SER A 408 -16.38 -0.43 26.54
N TYR A 409 -16.83 -1.69 26.59
CA TYR A 409 -18.06 -2.10 25.91
C TYR A 409 -18.75 -3.21 26.69
N ASN A 410 -20.06 -3.05 26.90
CA ASN A 410 -20.88 -3.93 27.73
C ASN A 410 -22.17 -4.29 27.00
N GLY A 411 -22.62 -5.54 27.16
CA GLY A 411 -23.84 -6.00 26.51
C GLY A 411 -24.04 -7.50 26.64
N PHE A 412 -25.19 -7.98 26.17
CA PHE A 412 -25.48 -9.42 26.15
C PHE A 412 -24.91 -10.06 24.88
N LEU A 413 -24.29 -11.23 25.06
CA LEU A 413 -23.88 -12.12 23.98
C LEU A 413 -24.33 -13.54 24.28
N PHE A 414 -24.47 -14.35 23.23
CA PHE A 414 -24.73 -15.77 23.35
C PHE A 414 -23.42 -16.53 23.18
N LYS A 415 -23.09 -17.42 24.12
CA LYS A 415 -21.79 -18.09 24.20
C LYS A 415 -21.94 -19.60 24.34
N THR A 416 -21.16 -20.37 23.59
CA THR A 416 -21.05 -21.84 23.76
C THR A 416 -20.00 -22.23 24.83
N ALA A 417 -19.88 -23.52 25.14
CA ALA A 417 -18.76 -24.01 25.94
C ALA A 417 -17.42 -23.70 25.23
N SER A 418 -16.36 -23.35 26.00
CA SER A 418 -15.04 -23.11 25.40
C SER A 418 -14.49 -24.41 24.80
N LEU A 419 -13.93 -24.31 23.60
CA LEU A 419 -13.46 -25.47 22.82
C LEU A 419 -11.94 -25.54 22.82
N THR A 420 -11.39 -26.75 22.67
CA THR A 420 -9.95 -27.03 22.54
C THR A 420 -9.58 -27.58 21.16
N ARG A 421 -10.54 -27.58 20.24
CA ARG A 421 -10.42 -28.00 18.84
C ARG A 421 -11.18 -27.01 17.96
N ALA A 422 -10.77 -26.90 16.69
CA ALA A 422 -11.39 -26.00 15.73
C ALA A 422 -12.89 -26.30 15.56
N VAL A 423 -13.69 -25.24 15.36
CA VAL A 423 -15.13 -25.37 15.15
C VAL A 423 -15.39 -25.81 13.71
N THR A 424 -15.49 -27.12 13.49
CA THR A 424 -15.74 -27.69 12.16
C THR A 424 -17.23 -27.91 11.88
N GLU A 425 -18.04 -28.03 12.92
CA GLU A 425 -19.48 -28.31 12.83
C GLU A 425 -20.29 -27.05 13.18
N CYS A 426 -21.41 -26.87 12.49
CA CYS A 426 -22.37 -25.82 12.80
C CYS A 426 -22.93 -26.03 14.21
N LYS A 427 -22.88 -24.97 15.04
CA LYS A 427 -23.42 -24.99 16.40
C LYS A 427 -24.86 -24.51 16.39
N ALA A 428 -25.77 -25.35 16.89
CA ALA A 428 -27.19 -25.03 16.95
C ALA A 428 -27.47 -23.98 18.03
N ARG A 429 -28.59 -23.25 17.91
CA ARG A 429 -28.92 -22.13 18.81
C ARG A 429 -29.07 -22.57 20.28
N GLU A 430 -29.48 -23.82 20.48
CA GLU A 430 -29.68 -24.45 21.79
C GLU A 430 -28.36 -24.69 22.55
N GLU A 431 -27.23 -24.76 21.83
CA GLU A 431 -25.89 -24.91 22.44
C GLU A 431 -25.34 -23.58 23.00
N PHE A 432 -26.00 -22.46 22.72
CA PHE A 432 -25.57 -21.15 23.20
C PHE A 432 -26.30 -20.76 24.49
N SER A 433 -25.53 -20.25 25.44
CA SER A 433 -26.03 -19.68 26.68
C SER A 433 -25.93 -18.16 26.66
N ARG A 434 -26.98 -17.46 27.05
CA ARG A 434 -26.95 -16.00 27.20
C ARG A 434 -26.02 -15.62 28.35
N ARG A 435 -25.12 -14.67 28.09
CA ARG A 435 -24.16 -14.14 29.06
C ARG A 435 -24.12 -12.62 28.97
N TRP A 436 -23.95 -11.98 30.12
CA TRP A 436 -23.58 -10.57 30.17
C TRP A 436 -22.07 -10.48 29.95
N CYS A 437 -21.63 -9.73 28.96
CA CYS A 437 -20.23 -9.56 28.60
C CYS A 437 -19.80 -8.12 28.87
N SER A 438 -18.57 -7.96 29.35
CA SER A 438 -17.99 -6.67 29.71
C SER A 438 -16.52 -6.66 29.32
N LEU A 439 -16.14 -5.72 28.47
CA LEU A 439 -14.76 -5.41 28.13
C LEU A 439 -14.38 -4.14 28.90
N ASN A 440 -13.50 -4.24 29.90
CA ASN A 440 -12.99 -3.11 30.67
C ASN A 440 -11.50 -3.31 30.95
N ASP A 441 -10.70 -2.24 30.88
CA ASP A 441 -9.29 -2.21 31.31
C ASP A 441 -8.43 -3.38 30.78
N GLY A 442 -8.57 -3.70 29.49
CA GLY A 442 -7.81 -4.80 28.88
C GLY A 442 -8.21 -6.20 29.34
N SER A 443 -9.43 -6.36 29.87
CA SER A 443 -10.00 -7.64 30.28
C SER A 443 -11.42 -7.81 29.73
N PHE A 444 -11.65 -8.91 29.02
CA PHE A 444 -12.96 -9.35 28.54
C PHE A 444 -13.54 -10.37 29.51
N SER A 445 -14.56 -9.98 30.27
CA SER A 445 -15.22 -10.82 31.26
C SER A 445 -16.64 -11.15 30.86
N TYR A 446 -17.10 -12.36 31.17
CA TYR A 446 -18.49 -12.77 30.96
C TYR A 446 -19.10 -13.34 32.23
N TYR A 447 -20.37 -13.01 32.44
CA TYR A 447 -21.16 -13.28 33.63
C TYR A 447 -22.44 -14.02 33.22
N GLU A 448 -22.98 -14.81 34.13
CA GLU A 448 -24.29 -15.44 33.96
C GLU A 448 -25.41 -14.41 33.82
N SER A 449 -25.33 -13.29 34.56
CA SER A 449 -26.24 -12.15 34.46
C SER A 449 -25.52 -10.83 34.76
N ASP A 450 -26.16 -9.71 34.43
CA ASP A 450 -25.74 -8.34 34.74
C ASP A 450 -25.72 -8.02 36.25
N LYS A 451 -26.33 -8.88 37.07
CA LYS A 451 -26.43 -8.72 38.53
C LYS A 451 -25.39 -9.53 39.31
N ASN A 452 -24.63 -10.40 38.65
CA ASN A 452 -23.65 -11.25 39.32
C ASN A 452 -22.33 -10.47 39.54
N PRO A 453 -21.79 -10.45 40.77
CA PRO A 453 -20.56 -9.71 41.08
C PRO A 453 -19.29 -10.41 40.55
N ASN A 454 -19.33 -11.74 40.40
CA ASN A 454 -18.19 -12.55 39.98
C ASN A 454 -18.36 -13.02 38.53
N PRO A 455 -17.34 -12.86 37.67
CA PRO A 455 -17.37 -13.36 36.31
C PRO A 455 -17.29 -14.90 36.28
N ASN A 456 -18.03 -15.52 35.36
CA ASN A 456 -17.91 -16.96 35.06
C ASN A 456 -16.58 -17.27 34.36
N GLY A 457 -16.03 -16.28 33.66
CA GLY A 457 -14.67 -16.33 33.14
C GLY A 457 -14.20 -14.96 32.67
N THR A 458 -12.90 -14.77 32.71
CA THR A 458 -12.21 -13.56 32.28
C THR A 458 -11.07 -13.94 31.35
N LEU A 459 -10.97 -13.24 30.23
CA LEU A 459 -9.93 -13.36 29.22
C LEU A 459 -9.20 -12.02 29.14
N LYS A 460 -7.90 -11.99 29.42
CA LYS A 460 -7.12 -10.76 29.24
C LYS A 460 -6.97 -10.49 27.75
N THR A 461 -7.08 -9.23 27.34
CA THR A 461 -6.97 -8.88 25.91
C THR A 461 -5.56 -9.14 25.38
N SER A 462 -4.54 -9.05 26.24
CA SER A 462 -3.16 -9.48 25.94
C SER A 462 -3.02 -10.97 25.60
N GLU A 463 -3.94 -11.81 26.10
CA GLU A 463 -3.96 -13.26 25.84
C GLU A 463 -4.70 -13.61 24.54
N ILE A 464 -5.36 -12.64 23.89
CA ILE A 464 -6.04 -12.85 22.60
C ILE A 464 -5.00 -12.83 21.50
N VAL A 465 -4.86 -13.97 20.80
CA VAL A 465 -3.91 -14.14 19.68
C VAL A 465 -4.60 -13.81 18.36
N CYS A 466 -5.87 -14.16 18.23
CA CYS A 466 -6.64 -13.98 17.00
C CYS A 466 -8.15 -13.83 17.28
N LEU A 467 -8.78 -12.94 16.52
CA LEU A 467 -10.22 -12.73 16.43
C LEU A 467 -10.67 -13.11 15.02
N VAL A 468 -11.71 -13.93 14.93
CA VAL A 468 -12.31 -14.38 13.66
C VAL A 468 -13.76 -13.93 13.62
N VAL A 469 -14.18 -13.37 12.49
CA VAL A 469 -15.57 -13.04 12.20
C VAL A 469 -16.07 -14.08 11.20
N ASP A 470 -17.10 -14.81 11.59
CA ASP A 470 -17.65 -15.86 10.75
C ASP A 470 -18.53 -15.30 9.64
N THR A 471 -18.67 -16.05 8.54
CA THR A 471 -19.68 -15.73 7.53
C THR A 471 -21.08 -15.82 8.16
N PRO A 472 -22.02 -14.95 7.75
CA PRO A 472 -23.38 -14.99 8.29
C PRO A 472 -23.99 -16.39 8.19
N GLN A 473 -24.78 -16.78 9.20
CA GLN A 473 -25.49 -18.07 9.27
C GLN A 473 -24.60 -19.33 9.34
N LYS A 474 -23.28 -19.21 9.55
CA LYS A 474 -22.39 -20.36 9.80
C LYS A 474 -22.82 -21.16 11.05
N HIS A 475 -23.40 -20.46 12.02
CA HIS A 475 -23.88 -21.00 13.29
C HIS A 475 -25.33 -20.56 13.54
N GLY A 476 -25.95 -21.04 14.62
CA GLY A 476 -27.36 -20.79 14.94
C GLY A 476 -27.77 -19.33 15.21
N TYR A 477 -26.84 -18.37 15.09
CA TYR A 477 -27.05 -16.93 15.17
C TYR A 477 -26.56 -16.27 13.87
N ASP A 478 -27.22 -15.17 13.46
CA ASP A 478 -26.91 -14.52 12.18
C ASP A 478 -25.46 -13.98 12.12
N PHE A 479 -24.93 -13.50 13.25
CA PHE A 479 -23.57 -12.98 13.36
C PHE A 479 -22.80 -13.65 14.50
N THR A 480 -21.71 -14.33 14.16
CA THR A 480 -20.84 -14.99 15.14
C THR A 480 -19.37 -14.62 14.98
N PHE A 481 -18.64 -14.69 16.09
CA PHE A 481 -17.20 -14.46 16.11
C PHE A 481 -16.50 -15.40 17.09
N GLU A 482 -15.25 -15.75 16.79
CA GLU A 482 -14.41 -16.65 17.57
C GLU A 482 -13.20 -15.88 18.14
N LEU A 483 -12.88 -16.11 19.43
CA LEU A 483 -11.66 -15.63 20.07
C LEU A 483 -10.71 -16.79 20.34
N TYR A 484 -9.48 -16.68 19.86
CA TYR A 484 -8.41 -17.64 20.10
C TYR A 484 -7.46 -17.10 21.16
N SER A 485 -7.31 -17.83 22.27
CA SER A 485 -6.40 -17.46 23.36
C SER A 485 -5.03 -18.11 23.23
N GLU A 486 -4.03 -17.54 23.91
CA GLU A 486 -2.69 -18.12 24.07
C GLU A 486 -2.70 -19.53 24.70
N SER A 487 -3.75 -19.83 25.47
CA SER A 487 -3.98 -21.11 26.15
C SER A 487 -4.64 -22.20 25.26
N GLU A 488 -4.62 -22.02 23.94
CA GLU A 488 -5.24 -22.92 22.95
C GLU A 488 -6.73 -23.21 23.21
N ARG A 489 -7.46 -22.19 23.68
CA ARG A 489 -8.91 -22.23 23.82
C ARG A 489 -9.59 -21.33 22.79
N ILE A 490 -10.73 -21.79 22.30
CA ILE A 490 -11.60 -21.06 21.39
C ILE A 490 -12.86 -20.68 22.14
N TYR A 491 -13.22 -19.41 22.09
CA TYR A 491 -14.47 -18.88 22.63
C TYR A 491 -15.34 -18.41 21.47
N LEU A 492 -16.47 -19.10 21.24
CA LEU A 492 -17.44 -18.75 20.21
C LEU A 492 -18.59 -17.96 20.82
N PHE A 493 -18.86 -16.80 20.22
CA PHE A 493 -19.94 -15.89 20.60
C PHE A 493 -20.86 -15.59 19.40
N GLY A 494 -22.12 -15.30 19.68
CA GLY A 494 -23.12 -14.96 18.68
C GLY A 494 -24.12 -13.90 19.13
N THR A 495 -24.69 -13.19 18.16
CA THR A 495 -25.78 -12.23 18.32
C THR A 495 -26.57 -12.11 17.00
N ASP A 496 -27.85 -11.77 17.09
CA ASP A 496 -28.69 -11.48 15.91
C ASP A 496 -28.65 -9.96 15.56
N ASP A 497 -28.10 -9.12 16.44
CA ASP A 497 -28.02 -7.67 16.21
C ASP A 497 -26.71 -7.27 15.51
N PRO A 498 -26.77 -6.76 14.26
CA PRO A 498 -25.58 -6.40 13.48
C PRO A 498 -24.79 -5.23 14.09
N GLU A 499 -25.45 -4.27 14.73
CA GLU A 499 -24.76 -3.13 15.35
C GLU A 499 -24.03 -3.55 16.64
N SER A 500 -24.66 -4.39 17.47
CA SER A 500 -23.98 -5.01 18.62
C SER A 500 -22.80 -5.86 18.18
N HIS A 501 -22.95 -6.69 17.13
CA HIS A 501 -21.87 -7.49 16.58
C HIS A 501 -20.67 -6.63 16.17
N LYS A 502 -20.93 -5.60 15.36
CA LYS A 502 -19.92 -4.64 14.90
C LYS A 502 -19.26 -3.89 16.07
N GLY A 503 -20.03 -3.52 17.08
CA GLY A 503 -19.55 -2.90 18.32
C GLY A 503 -18.59 -3.81 19.09
N TRP A 504 -18.94 -5.08 19.26
CA TRP A 504 -18.11 -6.08 19.93
C TRP A 504 -16.82 -6.37 19.18
N VAL A 505 -16.90 -6.70 17.88
CA VAL A 505 -15.74 -7.03 17.04
C VAL A 505 -14.73 -5.87 17.04
N LYS A 506 -15.20 -4.63 16.84
CA LYS A 506 -14.32 -3.45 16.85
C LYS A 506 -13.71 -3.17 18.21
N SER A 507 -14.49 -3.28 19.28
CA SER A 507 -14.00 -3.00 20.63
C SER A 507 -12.97 -4.04 21.08
N ILE A 508 -13.21 -5.32 20.79
CA ILE A 508 -12.27 -6.39 21.10
C ILE A 508 -11.01 -6.24 20.25
N ALA A 509 -11.11 -6.05 18.92
CA ALA A 509 -9.94 -5.85 18.07
C ALA A 509 -9.08 -4.66 18.54
N LYS A 510 -9.71 -3.52 18.87
CA LYS A 510 -9.03 -2.33 19.40
C LYS A 510 -8.29 -2.61 20.71
N SER A 511 -8.76 -3.55 21.52
CA SER A 511 -8.21 -3.81 22.86
C SER A 511 -6.90 -4.60 22.90
N PHE A 512 -6.55 -5.31 21.81
CA PHE A 512 -5.33 -6.12 21.74
C PHE A 512 -4.39 -5.72 20.59
N ILE A 513 -4.85 -4.92 19.61
CA ILE A 513 -4.02 -4.42 18.51
C ILE A 513 -3.25 -3.16 18.94
N PRO A 514 -1.93 -3.07 18.68
CA PRO A 514 -1.14 -1.90 19.00
C PRO A 514 -1.45 -0.74 18.05
N THR A 515 -1.13 0.47 18.49
CA THR A 515 -1.32 1.71 17.71
C THR A 515 -0.61 1.70 16.36
N SER A 516 0.52 0.98 16.23
CA SER A 516 1.23 0.82 14.96
C SER A 516 0.41 0.09 13.89
N ALA A 517 -0.54 -0.76 14.28
CA ALA A 517 -1.39 -1.56 13.40
C ALA A 517 -2.87 -1.12 13.45
N GLU A 518 -3.16 0.08 14.00
CA GLU A 518 -4.50 0.67 14.05
C GLU A 518 -5.21 0.75 12.68
N PRO A 519 -4.55 0.97 11.54
CA PRO A 519 -5.22 0.96 10.23
C PRO A 519 -5.96 -0.35 9.92
N LEU A 520 -5.53 -1.50 10.48
CA LEU A 520 -6.22 -2.78 10.30
C LEU A 520 -7.64 -2.77 10.86
N LEU A 521 -7.94 -1.92 11.85
CA LEU A 521 -9.27 -1.79 12.46
C LEU A 521 -10.30 -1.11 11.54
N ARG A 522 -9.85 -0.50 10.44
CA ARG A 522 -10.74 0.13 9.45
C ARG A 522 -11.27 -0.87 8.42
N LEU A 523 -10.66 -2.04 8.34
CA LEU A 523 -11.00 -3.10 7.39
C LEU A 523 -12.19 -3.94 7.88
N GLY A 524 -12.92 -4.54 6.95
CA GLY A 524 -13.99 -5.51 7.21
C GLY A 524 -13.46 -6.93 7.39
N PHE A 525 -12.36 -7.09 8.13
CA PHE A 525 -11.60 -8.33 8.20
C PHE A 525 -12.43 -9.56 8.60
N GLU A 526 -12.16 -10.69 7.96
CA GLU A 526 -12.65 -12.01 8.35
C GLU A 526 -11.83 -12.57 9.52
N ARG A 527 -10.55 -12.20 9.57
CA ARG A 527 -9.63 -12.69 10.60
C ARG A 527 -8.57 -11.66 10.88
N ILE A 528 -8.29 -11.40 12.15
CA ILE A 528 -7.26 -10.46 12.59
C ILE A 528 -6.50 -11.01 13.79
N GLY A 529 -5.19 -10.79 13.86
CA GLY A 529 -4.39 -11.35 14.95
C GLY A 529 -2.89 -11.15 14.77
N ARG A 530 -2.13 -11.62 15.75
CA ARG A 530 -0.66 -11.59 15.70
C ARG A 530 -0.11 -12.92 15.19
N LEU A 531 0.91 -12.84 14.32
CA LEU A 531 1.69 -13.99 13.84
C LEU A 531 3.17 -13.61 13.85
N LYS A 532 4.04 -14.60 13.78
CA LYS A 532 5.48 -14.36 13.59
C LYS A 532 5.79 -14.40 12.10
N CYS A 533 6.71 -13.57 11.64
CA CYS A 533 7.21 -13.65 10.28
C CYS A 533 8.74 -13.54 10.19
N LYS A 534 9.31 -14.19 9.18
CA LYS A 534 10.70 -14.03 8.76
C LYS A 534 10.73 -13.53 7.33
N ASP A 535 11.62 -12.59 7.06
CA ASP A 535 11.84 -12.04 5.72
C ASP A 535 12.95 -12.83 5.02
N GLY A 536 12.86 -12.99 3.70
CA GLY A 536 13.79 -13.79 2.89
C GLY A 536 15.27 -13.37 3.00
N LEU A 537 15.55 -12.13 3.42
CA LEU A 537 16.91 -11.61 3.63
C LEU A 537 17.46 -11.85 5.05
N ASN A 538 16.61 -12.19 6.03
CA ASN A 538 16.98 -12.39 7.44
C ASN A 538 16.20 -13.57 8.04
N LEU A 539 16.63 -14.80 7.69
CA LEU A 539 16.05 -16.05 8.20
C LEU A 539 16.32 -16.30 9.70
N GLN A 540 17.17 -15.49 10.35
CA GLN A 540 17.69 -15.76 11.69
C GLN A 540 16.82 -15.25 12.85
N GLN A 541 15.94 -14.25 12.63
CA GLN A 541 15.10 -13.68 13.68
C GLN A 541 13.64 -13.54 13.21
N SER A 542 12.74 -14.25 13.89
CA SER A 542 11.29 -14.08 13.71
C SER A 542 10.84 -12.77 14.35
N LYS A 543 10.17 -11.90 13.60
CA LYS A 543 9.53 -10.69 14.13
C LYS A 543 8.05 -10.96 14.35
N VAL A 544 7.45 -10.34 15.37
CA VAL A 544 5.99 -10.38 15.55
C VAL A 544 5.37 -9.33 14.63
N GLY A 545 4.36 -9.73 13.87
CA GLY A 545 3.57 -8.87 13.01
C GLY A 545 2.08 -9.03 13.27
N TRP A 546 1.32 -8.02 12.85
CA TRP A 546 -0.14 -7.98 12.92
C TRP A 546 -0.72 -8.20 11.54
N PHE A 547 -1.63 -9.17 11.44
CA PHE A 547 -2.19 -9.65 10.19
C PHE A 547 -3.69 -9.48 10.20
N ALA A 548 -4.26 -9.03 9.10
CA ALA A 548 -5.70 -9.04 8.86
C ALA A 548 -6.00 -9.61 7.47
N LEU A 549 -6.95 -10.53 7.38
CA LEU A 549 -7.44 -11.09 6.13
C LEU A 549 -8.77 -10.44 5.76
N GLU A 550 -8.84 -9.83 4.59
CA GLU A 550 -10.05 -9.24 4.00
C GLU A 550 -10.22 -9.80 2.59
N GLY A 551 -11.19 -10.71 2.40
CA GLY A 551 -11.38 -11.42 1.14
C GLY A 551 -10.10 -12.15 0.69
N SER A 552 -9.54 -11.74 -0.46
CA SER A 552 -8.30 -12.31 -1.00
C SER A 552 -7.02 -11.53 -0.64
N THR A 553 -7.12 -10.52 0.23
CA THR A 553 -6.00 -9.63 0.57
C THR A 553 -5.59 -9.85 2.02
N LEU A 554 -4.30 -10.12 2.22
CA LEU A 554 -3.68 -10.22 3.53
C LEU A 554 -2.91 -8.93 3.82
N HIS A 555 -3.38 -8.17 4.80
CA HIS A 555 -2.72 -6.95 5.27
C HIS A 555 -1.75 -7.30 6.39
N VAL A 556 -0.52 -6.80 6.29
CA VAL A 556 0.59 -7.12 7.19
C VAL A 556 1.21 -5.86 7.76
N TYR A 557 1.31 -5.78 9.08
CA TYR A 557 1.96 -4.69 9.80
C TYR A 557 3.06 -5.24 10.71
N LEU A 558 4.32 -4.99 10.35
CA LEU A 558 5.47 -5.38 11.17
C LEU A 558 5.87 -4.22 12.09
N GLU A 559 6.45 -4.54 13.24
CA GLU A 559 7.00 -3.51 14.13
C GLU A 559 8.03 -2.64 13.36
N ASN A 560 7.72 -1.35 13.25
CA ASN A 560 8.49 -0.31 12.55
C ASN A 560 8.42 -0.30 11.02
N SER A 561 7.51 -1.04 10.37
CA SER A 561 7.29 -0.95 8.91
C SER A 561 6.00 -0.20 8.55
N LYS A 562 5.91 0.30 7.31
CA LYS A 562 4.62 0.68 6.73
C LYS A 562 3.79 -0.59 6.54
N GLY A 563 2.46 -0.46 6.60
CA GLY A 563 1.55 -1.57 6.28
C GLY A 563 1.78 -2.07 4.86
N GLU A 564 1.85 -3.38 4.70
CA GLU A 564 1.99 -4.07 3.42
C GLU A 564 0.69 -4.81 3.09
N GLU A 565 0.35 -4.88 1.81
CA GLU A 565 -0.84 -5.59 1.31
C GLU A 565 -0.38 -6.68 0.36
N ILE A 566 -0.76 -7.92 0.67
CA ILE A 566 -0.41 -9.11 -0.10
C ILE A 566 -1.67 -9.65 -0.75
N CYS A 567 -1.73 -9.65 -2.07
CA CYS A 567 -2.87 -10.20 -2.79
C CYS A 567 -2.66 -11.71 -2.96
N LEU A 568 -3.35 -12.52 -2.17
CA LEU A 568 -3.14 -13.98 -2.10
C LEU A 568 -3.39 -14.71 -3.43
N ARG A 569 -4.19 -14.10 -4.32
CA ARG A 569 -4.43 -14.59 -5.69
C ARG A 569 -3.27 -14.31 -6.64
N LYS A 570 -2.42 -13.33 -6.35
CA LYS A 570 -1.22 -12.96 -7.14
C LYS A 570 0.08 -13.56 -6.62
N VAL A 571 0.01 -14.26 -5.49
CA VAL A 571 1.14 -14.97 -4.89
C VAL A 571 1.59 -16.09 -5.83
N SER A 572 2.87 -16.13 -6.17
CA SER A 572 3.46 -17.11 -7.08
C SER A 572 3.64 -18.49 -6.44
N GLU A 573 3.87 -18.53 -5.12
CA GLU A 573 3.91 -19.79 -4.35
C GLU A 573 3.22 -19.62 -2.99
N LEU A 574 2.33 -20.55 -2.67
CA LEU A 574 1.68 -20.70 -1.37
C LEU A 574 1.90 -22.13 -0.89
N SER A 575 2.80 -22.33 0.07
CA SER A 575 3.07 -23.65 0.62
C SER A 575 2.87 -23.70 2.13
N ILE A 576 2.16 -24.73 2.59
CA ILE A 576 1.80 -24.92 4.01
C ILE A 576 2.54 -26.14 4.53
N GLN A 577 3.43 -25.94 5.50
CA GLN A 577 4.09 -27.02 6.21
C GLN A 577 3.39 -27.22 7.56
N GLN A 578 2.33 -28.03 7.57
CA GLN A 578 1.51 -28.25 8.77
C GLN A 578 2.30 -28.86 9.93
N ASP A 579 3.31 -29.71 9.65
CA ASP A 579 4.16 -30.34 10.67
C ASP A 579 5.10 -29.36 11.38
N ASN A 580 5.58 -28.33 10.67
CA ASN A 580 6.56 -27.37 11.17
C ASN A 580 5.94 -26.05 11.64
N GLY A 581 4.65 -25.82 11.39
CA GLY A 581 3.98 -24.58 11.79
C GLY A 581 4.42 -23.36 10.98
N VAL A 582 4.81 -23.56 9.71
CA VAL A 582 5.31 -22.52 8.80
C VAL A 582 4.48 -22.48 7.52
N LEU A 583 4.12 -21.26 7.12
CA LEU A 583 3.42 -20.91 5.90
C LEU A 583 4.38 -20.07 5.05
N VAL A 584 4.60 -20.45 3.80
CA VAL A 584 5.48 -19.74 2.87
C VAL A 584 4.63 -19.05 1.82
N LEU A 585 4.83 -17.74 1.68
CA LEU A 585 4.20 -16.88 0.69
C LEU A 585 5.27 -16.25 -0.18
N VAL A 586 5.13 -16.36 -1.50
CA VAL A 586 6.03 -15.71 -2.44
C VAL A 586 5.26 -14.68 -3.27
N GLU A 587 5.62 -13.41 -3.16
CA GLU A 587 4.97 -12.30 -3.89
C GLU A 587 6.04 -11.32 -4.40
N LYS A 588 5.99 -10.93 -5.68
CA LYS A 588 6.89 -9.94 -6.31
C LYS A 588 8.38 -10.22 -6.09
N GLY A 589 8.78 -11.49 -6.18
CA GLY A 589 10.16 -11.92 -5.93
C GLY A 589 10.60 -11.97 -4.45
N ARG A 590 9.75 -11.60 -3.47
CA ARG A 590 10.03 -11.70 -2.03
C ARG A 590 9.36 -12.94 -1.45
N THR A 591 10.08 -13.65 -0.57
CA THR A 591 9.52 -14.77 0.21
C THR A 591 9.26 -14.33 1.64
N LEU A 592 8.02 -14.51 2.10
CA LEU A 592 7.56 -14.27 3.46
C LEU A 592 7.26 -15.60 4.12
N TYR A 593 7.91 -15.84 5.25
CA TYR A 593 7.65 -17.01 6.10
C TYR A 593 6.78 -16.55 7.25
N ILE A 594 5.60 -17.13 7.39
CA ILE A 594 4.67 -16.85 8.48
C ILE A 594 4.62 -18.07 9.39
N GLU A 595 4.94 -17.86 10.66
CA GLU A 595 5.00 -18.86 11.70
C GLU A 595 3.89 -18.62 12.73
N GLY A 596 3.20 -19.69 13.08
CA GLY A 596 2.20 -19.68 14.12
C GLY A 596 2.81 -19.66 15.51
N GLU A 597 2.28 -18.84 16.42
CA GLU A 597 2.66 -18.93 17.83
C GLU A 597 2.14 -20.22 18.49
N ARG A 598 0.97 -20.69 18.05
CA ARG A 598 0.26 -21.88 18.57
C ARG A 598 -0.38 -22.67 17.43
N LYS A 599 -0.48 -23.99 17.59
CA LYS A 599 -0.93 -24.89 16.51
C LYS A 599 -2.39 -24.64 16.12
N LEU A 600 -3.26 -24.45 17.11
CA LEU A 600 -4.70 -24.31 16.87
C LEU A 600 -5.05 -23.03 16.11
N GLY A 601 -4.52 -21.87 16.55
CA GLY A 601 -4.72 -20.60 15.87
C GLY A 601 -4.10 -20.56 14.49
N PHE A 602 -2.89 -21.14 14.35
CA PHE A 602 -2.17 -21.19 13.08
C PHE A 602 -2.81 -22.08 12.02
N ALA A 603 -3.31 -23.26 12.40
CA ALA A 603 -4.05 -24.12 11.49
C ALA A 603 -5.25 -23.39 10.86
N GLY A 604 -5.96 -22.58 11.67
CA GLY A 604 -7.03 -21.73 11.17
C GLY A 604 -6.54 -20.64 10.21
N TRP A 605 -5.35 -20.06 10.44
CA TRP A 605 -4.76 -19.06 9.55
C TRP A 605 -4.35 -19.69 8.22
N CYS A 606 -3.71 -20.86 8.26
CA CYS A 606 -3.38 -21.62 7.05
C CYS A 606 -4.62 -21.96 6.22
N GLY A 607 -5.70 -22.43 6.87
CA GLY A 607 -6.95 -22.75 6.18
C GLY A 607 -7.58 -21.52 5.53
N ALA A 608 -7.66 -20.40 6.25
CA ALA A 608 -8.23 -19.15 5.75
C ALA A 608 -7.41 -18.56 4.59
N ILE A 609 -6.09 -18.47 4.73
CA ILE A 609 -5.18 -17.97 3.68
C ILE A 609 -5.23 -18.89 2.44
N GLN A 610 -5.32 -20.21 2.64
CA GLN A 610 -5.46 -21.15 1.54
C GLN A 610 -6.79 -20.99 0.81
N ALA A 611 -7.90 -20.82 1.53
CA ALA A 611 -9.20 -20.57 0.93
C ALA A 611 -9.19 -19.25 0.12
N ALA A 612 -8.63 -18.19 0.69
CA ALA A 612 -8.53 -16.88 0.06
C ALA A 612 -7.60 -16.85 -1.18
N GLY A 613 -6.57 -17.72 -1.23
CA GLY A 613 -5.63 -17.85 -2.34
C GLY A 613 -6.04 -18.83 -3.45
N ARG A 614 -7.12 -19.61 -3.27
CA ARG A 614 -7.62 -20.57 -4.28
C ARG A 614 -8.50 -19.89 -5.32
N SER A 615 -8.59 -20.51 -6.51
CA SER A 615 -9.56 -20.17 -7.55
C SER A 615 -10.92 -20.78 -7.21
N GLY A 616 -11.61 -20.17 -6.25
CA GLY A 616 -12.78 -20.77 -5.61
C GLY A 616 -14.13 -20.52 -6.28
N GLY A 617 -14.21 -19.63 -7.27
CA GLY A 617 -15.48 -19.26 -7.89
C GLY A 617 -15.40 -19.07 -9.40
N ASP A 618 -16.57 -18.84 -10.00
CA ASP A 618 -16.78 -18.82 -11.46
C ASP A 618 -16.59 -17.42 -12.07
N MET A 619 -16.23 -16.42 -11.26
CA MET A 619 -15.92 -15.08 -11.75
C MET A 619 -14.45 -14.95 -12.13
N LEU A 620 -14.16 -14.04 -13.06
CA LEU A 620 -12.78 -13.82 -13.53
C LEU A 620 -11.88 -13.22 -12.44
N SER A 621 -12.42 -12.32 -11.61
CA SER A 621 -11.73 -11.73 -10.46
C SER A 621 -11.40 -12.76 -9.37
N GLU A 622 -12.08 -13.91 -9.36
CA GLU A 622 -11.92 -15.01 -8.41
C GLU A 622 -10.78 -15.98 -8.74
N GLN A 623 -10.18 -15.84 -9.92
CA GLN A 623 -9.10 -16.70 -10.37
C GLN A 623 -7.75 -16.32 -9.74
N GLN A 624 -6.79 -17.25 -9.76
CA GLN A 624 -5.40 -16.94 -9.45
C GLN A 624 -4.83 -16.10 -10.59
N LEU A 625 -4.19 -14.98 -10.26
CA LEU A 625 -3.76 -13.96 -11.21
C LEU A 625 -2.24 -13.90 -11.30
N THR A 626 -1.75 -13.52 -12.48
CA THR A 626 -0.37 -13.10 -12.68
C THR A 626 -0.16 -11.68 -12.16
N GLU A 627 1.09 -11.21 -12.17
CA GLU A 627 1.42 -9.81 -11.85
C GLU A 627 0.72 -8.81 -12.79
N THR A 628 0.48 -9.20 -14.03
CA THR A 628 -0.23 -8.42 -15.05
C THR A 628 -1.76 -8.43 -14.90
N ASN A 629 -2.30 -9.01 -13.81
CA ASN A 629 -3.74 -9.16 -13.57
C ASN A 629 -4.47 -10.08 -14.56
N SER A 630 -3.77 -11.02 -15.21
CA SER A 630 -4.37 -12.03 -16.08
C SER A 630 -4.45 -13.39 -15.34
N PRO A 631 -5.51 -14.19 -15.48
CA PRO A 631 -5.59 -15.49 -14.83
C PRO A 631 -4.44 -16.43 -15.23
N ILE A 632 -3.86 -17.14 -14.26
CA ILE A 632 -2.76 -18.09 -14.48
C ILE A 632 -3.16 -19.19 -15.46
N ILE A 633 -4.42 -19.65 -15.42
CA ILE A 633 -4.94 -20.61 -16.40
C ILE A 633 -4.85 -20.08 -17.84
N VAL A 634 -5.20 -18.81 -18.06
CA VAL A 634 -5.15 -18.17 -19.38
C VAL A 634 -3.70 -18.05 -19.83
N GLN A 635 -2.83 -17.49 -18.99
CA GLN A 635 -1.42 -17.32 -19.31
C GLN A 635 -0.72 -18.66 -19.56
N SER A 636 -0.92 -19.65 -18.69
CA SER A 636 -0.28 -20.97 -18.82
C SER A 636 -0.72 -21.71 -20.08
N CYS A 637 -2.00 -21.63 -20.45
CA CYS A 637 -2.48 -22.24 -21.69
C CYS A 637 -1.94 -21.51 -22.93
N ILE A 638 -1.91 -20.17 -22.90
CA ILE A 638 -1.37 -19.33 -23.98
C ILE A 638 0.12 -19.63 -24.18
N ASP A 639 0.93 -19.59 -23.12
CA ASP A 639 2.37 -19.86 -23.18
C ASP A 639 2.66 -21.25 -23.75
N TYR A 640 1.88 -22.25 -23.34
CA TYR A 640 1.99 -23.60 -23.88
C TYR A 640 1.66 -23.66 -25.38
N VAL A 641 0.60 -22.99 -25.82
CA VAL A 641 0.24 -22.96 -27.25
C VAL A 641 1.28 -22.17 -28.07
N LEU A 642 1.80 -21.06 -27.55
CA LEU A 642 2.89 -20.30 -28.19
C LEU A 642 4.17 -21.14 -28.33
N GLN A 643 4.46 -21.99 -27.35
CA GLN A 643 5.68 -22.79 -27.32
C GLN A 643 5.59 -24.10 -28.14
N TYR A 644 4.43 -24.76 -28.15
CA TYR A 644 4.25 -26.11 -28.72
C TYR A 644 3.17 -26.19 -29.82
N GLY A 645 2.26 -25.21 -29.91
CA GLY A 645 1.06 -25.28 -30.75
C GLY A 645 1.04 -24.41 -32.00
N MET A 646 2.02 -23.52 -32.19
CA MET A 646 2.01 -22.53 -33.28
C MET A 646 2.06 -23.11 -34.69
N THR A 647 2.52 -24.35 -34.83
CA THR A 647 2.59 -25.09 -36.10
C THR A 647 1.51 -26.18 -36.22
N SER A 648 0.67 -26.35 -35.19
CA SER A 648 -0.40 -27.34 -35.20
C SER A 648 -1.52 -26.88 -36.14
N GLU A 649 -1.72 -27.61 -37.24
CA GLU A 649 -2.82 -27.31 -38.18
C GLU A 649 -4.17 -27.33 -37.47
N GLY A 650 -4.97 -26.28 -37.64
CA GLY A 650 -6.30 -26.18 -37.04
C GLY A 650 -6.27 -25.98 -35.52
N ILE A 651 -5.21 -25.41 -34.94
CA ILE A 651 -5.16 -25.04 -33.52
C ILE A 651 -6.40 -24.21 -33.11
N TYR A 652 -6.97 -24.47 -31.92
CA TYR A 652 -8.30 -23.97 -31.49
C TYR A 652 -9.53 -24.49 -32.24
N ARG A 653 -9.40 -24.98 -33.47
CA ARG A 653 -10.51 -25.63 -34.19
C ARG A 653 -10.61 -27.13 -33.85
N LYS A 654 -9.47 -27.83 -33.77
CA LYS A 654 -9.42 -29.24 -33.39
C LYS A 654 -9.88 -29.42 -31.94
N SER A 655 -10.50 -30.58 -31.68
CA SER A 655 -11.04 -30.89 -30.36
C SER A 655 -10.12 -31.82 -29.60
N GLY A 656 -9.76 -31.39 -28.38
CA GLY A 656 -9.15 -32.25 -27.39
C GLY A 656 -10.13 -33.30 -26.85
N VAL A 657 -9.61 -34.26 -26.10
CA VAL A 657 -10.40 -35.32 -25.48
C VAL A 657 -11.09 -34.76 -24.23
N ASN A 658 -12.43 -34.75 -24.23
CA ASN A 658 -13.25 -34.12 -23.18
C ASN A 658 -12.90 -34.55 -21.75
N SER A 659 -12.56 -35.81 -21.51
CA SER A 659 -12.17 -36.29 -20.17
C SER A 659 -10.84 -35.69 -19.70
N ARG A 660 -9.86 -35.51 -20.60
CA ARG A 660 -8.57 -34.88 -20.29
C ARG A 660 -8.72 -33.37 -20.13
N VAL A 661 -9.55 -32.73 -20.95
CA VAL A 661 -9.89 -31.31 -20.83
C VAL A 661 -10.58 -31.03 -19.48
N ALA A 662 -11.57 -31.84 -19.10
CA ALA A 662 -12.25 -31.71 -17.81
C ALA A 662 -11.26 -31.88 -16.64
N GLY A 663 -10.42 -32.92 -16.70
CA GLY A 663 -9.39 -33.14 -15.67
C GLY A 663 -8.38 -31.99 -15.57
N LEU A 664 -8.03 -31.35 -16.69
CA LEU A 664 -7.18 -30.15 -16.69
C LEU A 664 -7.89 -28.94 -16.06
N CYS A 665 -9.14 -28.67 -16.43
CA CYS A 665 -9.95 -27.61 -15.82
C CYS A 665 -10.05 -27.79 -14.29
N ASP A 666 -10.30 -29.01 -13.81
CA ASP A 666 -10.40 -29.29 -12.39
C ASP A 666 -9.07 -29.07 -11.65
N ARG A 667 -7.94 -29.47 -12.26
CA ARG A 667 -6.61 -29.19 -11.69
C ARG A 667 -6.30 -27.70 -11.64
N PHE A 668 -6.67 -26.93 -12.67
CA PHE A 668 -6.52 -25.47 -12.66
C PHE A 668 -7.40 -24.80 -11.60
N ARG A 669 -8.66 -25.25 -11.43
CA ARG A 669 -9.57 -24.75 -10.38
C ARG A 669 -9.05 -25.03 -8.97
N GLN A 670 -8.46 -26.20 -8.76
CA GLN A 670 -7.88 -26.56 -7.46
C GLN A 670 -6.70 -25.66 -7.10
N ASP A 671 -5.69 -25.60 -7.98
CA ASP A 671 -4.52 -24.74 -7.77
C ASP A 671 -3.72 -24.50 -9.07
N ALA A 672 -4.10 -23.47 -9.83
CA ALA A 672 -3.49 -23.13 -11.13
C ALA A 672 -1.97 -22.91 -11.06
N ARG A 673 -1.44 -22.34 -9.96
CA ARG A 673 0.01 -22.08 -9.78
C ARG A 673 0.86 -23.36 -9.71
N SER A 674 0.28 -24.47 -9.26
CA SER A 674 0.98 -25.75 -9.09
C SER A 674 1.07 -26.56 -10.38
N LEU A 675 0.19 -26.28 -11.35
CA LEU A 675 0.11 -27.05 -12.59
C LEU A 675 1.21 -26.61 -13.57
N ARG A 676 2.07 -27.56 -13.95
CA ARG A 676 3.10 -27.37 -14.99
C ARG A 676 2.72 -28.16 -16.23
N LEU A 677 2.35 -27.46 -17.30
CA LEU A 677 2.12 -28.08 -18.60
C LEU A 677 3.45 -28.51 -19.21
N LYS A 678 3.52 -29.75 -19.70
CA LYS A 678 4.73 -30.40 -20.22
C LYS A 678 4.43 -31.13 -21.53
N GLU A 679 5.35 -31.01 -22.49
CA GLU A 679 5.31 -31.75 -23.76
C GLU A 679 5.39 -33.26 -23.50
N GLY A 680 4.56 -34.05 -24.19
CA GLY A 680 4.44 -35.50 -24.03
C GLY A 680 3.44 -35.95 -22.96
N GLU A 681 3.24 -35.18 -21.90
CA GLU A 681 2.17 -35.42 -20.90
C GLU A 681 0.86 -34.75 -21.33
N HIS A 682 0.94 -33.54 -21.88
CA HIS A 682 -0.21 -32.73 -22.25
C HIS A 682 -0.27 -32.52 -23.77
N MET A 683 -1.42 -32.79 -24.38
CA MET A 683 -1.61 -32.52 -25.81
C MET A 683 -2.02 -31.07 -26.05
N VAL A 684 -1.53 -30.48 -27.14
CA VAL A 684 -1.83 -29.09 -27.52
C VAL A 684 -3.34 -28.87 -27.68
N ASP A 685 -4.06 -29.82 -28.29
CA ASP A 685 -5.51 -29.71 -28.50
C ASP A 685 -6.28 -29.70 -27.17
N ASP A 686 -5.85 -30.50 -26.18
CA ASP A 686 -6.46 -30.55 -24.85
C ASP A 686 -6.27 -29.21 -24.10
N VAL A 687 -5.08 -28.61 -24.19
CA VAL A 687 -4.80 -27.30 -23.58
C VAL A 687 -5.57 -26.18 -24.27
N SER A 688 -5.65 -26.20 -25.61
CA SER A 688 -6.41 -25.21 -26.38
C SER A 688 -7.92 -25.27 -26.06
N ASN A 689 -8.46 -26.47 -25.84
CA ASN A 689 -9.84 -26.68 -25.43
C ASN A 689 -10.08 -26.28 -23.97
N THR A 690 -9.10 -26.49 -23.08
CA THR A 690 -9.14 -26.02 -21.69
C THR A 690 -9.30 -24.51 -21.62
N LEU A 691 -8.54 -23.77 -22.45
CA LEU A 691 -8.65 -22.30 -22.54
C LEU A 691 -10.04 -21.85 -23.01
N LYS A 692 -10.58 -22.46 -24.09
CA LYS A 692 -11.92 -22.13 -24.60
C LYS A 692 -13.01 -22.43 -23.57
N ARG A 693 -12.91 -23.60 -22.92
CA ARG A 693 -13.86 -24.05 -21.91
C ARG A 693 -13.88 -23.11 -20.71
N PHE A 694 -12.71 -22.65 -20.26
CA PHE A 694 -12.60 -21.66 -19.20
C PHE A 694 -13.42 -20.40 -19.49
N PHE A 695 -13.23 -19.76 -20.65
CA PHE A 695 -14.00 -18.56 -21.00
C PHE A 695 -15.50 -18.81 -21.15
N ARG A 696 -15.88 -19.98 -21.67
CA ARG A 696 -17.29 -20.37 -21.83
C ARG A 696 -18.00 -20.59 -20.49
N GLU A 697 -17.29 -21.08 -19.48
CA GLU A 697 -17.85 -21.40 -18.16
C GLU A 697 -17.80 -20.22 -17.17
N LEU A 698 -17.26 -19.05 -17.55
CA LEU A 698 -17.28 -17.84 -16.71
C LEU A 698 -18.71 -17.37 -16.45
N LYS A 699 -19.06 -17.05 -15.21
CA LYS A 699 -20.44 -16.67 -14.85
C LYS A 699 -20.91 -15.37 -15.50
N ASP A 700 -20.04 -14.37 -15.61
CA ASP A 700 -20.35 -13.03 -16.14
C ASP A 700 -19.72 -12.78 -17.52
N GLY A 701 -19.09 -13.81 -18.11
CA GLY A 701 -18.34 -13.69 -19.36
C GLY A 701 -17.10 -12.78 -19.27
N LEU A 702 -16.37 -12.65 -20.38
CA LEU A 702 -15.20 -11.76 -20.45
C LEU A 702 -15.60 -10.29 -20.62
N PHE A 703 -16.67 -10.03 -21.36
CA PHE A 703 -17.15 -8.68 -21.70
C PHE A 703 -18.20 -8.12 -20.74
N THR A 704 -18.42 -8.78 -19.59
CA THR A 704 -19.52 -8.56 -18.63
C THR A 704 -20.91 -8.76 -19.26
N SER A 705 -21.86 -9.30 -18.50
CA SER A 705 -23.23 -9.48 -18.99
C SER A 705 -23.90 -8.15 -19.32
N GLU A 706 -23.58 -7.09 -18.56
CA GLU A 706 -24.12 -5.73 -18.73
C GLU A 706 -23.63 -5.04 -20.02
N ASP A 707 -22.34 -5.14 -20.35
CA ASP A 707 -21.76 -4.42 -21.49
C ASP A 707 -21.71 -5.24 -22.78
N SER A 708 -21.88 -6.56 -22.72
CA SER A 708 -21.82 -7.48 -23.87
C SER A 708 -22.57 -6.99 -25.11
N GLN A 709 -23.79 -6.46 -24.96
CA GLN A 709 -24.58 -5.95 -26.08
C GLN A 709 -23.98 -4.69 -26.71
N SER A 710 -23.35 -3.82 -25.92
CA SER A 710 -22.69 -2.61 -26.40
C SER A 710 -21.50 -2.94 -27.31
N TRP A 711 -20.75 -4.00 -26.98
CA TRP A 711 -19.68 -4.53 -27.82
C TRP A 711 -20.19 -5.08 -29.15
N LEU A 712 -21.32 -5.78 -29.16
CA LEU A 712 -21.93 -6.30 -30.40
C LEU A 712 -22.46 -5.16 -31.29
N ASN A 713 -23.08 -4.14 -30.69
CA ASN A 713 -23.62 -2.99 -31.43
C ASN A 713 -22.51 -2.16 -32.09
N ALA A 714 -21.29 -2.14 -31.54
CA ALA A 714 -20.16 -1.44 -32.14
C ALA A 714 -19.79 -1.99 -33.53
N THR A 715 -20.13 -3.26 -33.83
CA THR A 715 -19.86 -3.89 -35.14
C THR A 715 -20.68 -3.29 -36.29
N ASP A 716 -21.77 -2.57 -36.00
CA ASP A 716 -22.62 -1.94 -37.01
C ASP A 716 -22.11 -0.56 -37.47
N ILE A 717 -21.11 0.01 -36.77
CA ILE A 717 -20.51 1.30 -37.10
C ILE A 717 -19.71 1.19 -38.41
N GLN A 718 -20.05 2.04 -39.37
CA GLN A 718 -19.43 2.03 -40.71
C GLN A 718 -18.09 2.77 -40.77
N ASP A 719 -17.90 3.82 -39.96
CA ASP A 719 -16.63 4.55 -39.91
C ASP A 719 -15.61 3.80 -39.03
N GLU A 720 -14.47 3.42 -39.61
CA GLU A 720 -13.45 2.63 -38.91
C GLU A 720 -12.80 3.39 -37.75
N ASN A 721 -12.61 4.71 -37.88
CA ASN A 721 -12.01 5.50 -36.80
C ASN A 721 -13.00 5.63 -35.63
N GLU A 722 -14.27 5.94 -35.91
CA GLU A 722 -15.32 5.96 -34.90
C GLU A 722 -15.48 4.59 -34.22
N LYS A 723 -15.42 3.50 -35.00
CA LYS A 723 -15.47 2.13 -34.48
C LYS A 723 -14.32 1.82 -33.52
N ILE A 724 -13.08 2.17 -33.90
CA ILE A 724 -11.90 1.99 -33.05
C ILE A 724 -12.03 2.78 -31.74
N GLU A 725 -12.47 4.04 -31.81
CA GLU A 725 -12.67 4.86 -30.62
C GLU A 725 -13.78 4.31 -29.71
N GLN A 726 -14.86 3.75 -30.27
CA GLN A 726 -15.88 3.07 -29.47
C GLN A 726 -15.32 1.82 -28.77
N TYR A 727 -14.50 1.00 -29.44
CA TYR A 727 -13.87 -0.15 -28.79
C TYR A 727 -12.91 0.26 -27.67
N LYS A 728 -12.16 1.36 -27.83
CA LYS A 728 -11.31 1.91 -26.75
C LYS A 728 -12.14 2.37 -25.54
N LEU A 729 -13.25 3.07 -25.78
CA LEU A 729 -14.16 3.51 -24.72
C LEU A 729 -14.77 2.32 -23.96
N LEU A 730 -15.15 1.25 -24.67
CA LEU A 730 -15.65 0.02 -24.05
C LEU A 730 -14.55 -0.72 -23.28
N LEU A 731 -13.32 -0.74 -23.81
CA LEU A 731 -12.16 -1.33 -23.15
C LEU A 731 -11.85 -0.63 -21.82
N ASP A 732 -11.96 0.71 -21.76
CA ASP A 732 -11.73 1.49 -20.54
C ASP A 732 -12.82 1.34 -19.48
N LYS A 733 -14.01 0.89 -19.87
CA LYS A 733 -15.10 0.57 -18.93
C LYS A 733 -14.95 -0.82 -18.30
N LEU A 734 -14.23 -1.74 -18.94
CA LEU A 734 -14.08 -3.10 -18.43
C LEU A 734 -13.33 -3.12 -17.08
N PRO A 735 -13.69 -4.03 -16.16
CA PRO A 735 -12.91 -4.27 -14.95
C PRO A 735 -11.45 -4.59 -15.28
N HIS A 736 -10.52 -4.18 -14.40
CA HIS A 736 -9.08 -4.31 -14.65
C HIS A 736 -8.63 -5.73 -15.04
N VAL A 737 -9.18 -6.77 -14.39
CA VAL A 737 -8.85 -8.17 -14.70
C VAL A 737 -9.38 -8.57 -16.08
N ASN A 738 -10.60 -8.16 -16.43
CA ASN A 738 -11.22 -8.43 -17.73
C ASN A 738 -10.44 -7.75 -18.86
N LYS A 739 -10.08 -6.48 -18.69
CA LYS A 739 -9.25 -5.72 -19.64
C LYS A 739 -7.90 -6.40 -19.88
N ALA A 740 -7.16 -6.73 -18.82
CA ALA A 740 -5.87 -7.41 -18.91
C ALA A 740 -5.96 -8.82 -19.54
N THR A 741 -7.02 -9.55 -19.24
CA THR A 741 -7.27 -10.89 -19.81
C THR A 741 -7.59 -10.79 -21.30
N LEU A 742 -8.42 -9.82 -21.70
CA LEU A 742 -8.74 -9.56 -23.10
C LEU A 742 -7.50 -9.14 -23.88
N GLU A 743 -6.71 -8.21 -23.35
CA GLU A 743 -5.40 -7.80 -23.91
C GLU A 743 -4.48 -9.01 -24.16
N THR A 744 -4.33 -9.87 -23.14
CA THR A 744 -3.48 -11.07 -23.22
C THR A 744 -4.00 -12.03 -24.29
N LEU A 745 -5.31 -12.26 -24.34
CA LEU A 745 -5.94 -13.17 -25.28
C LEU A 745 -5.85 -12.65 -26.72
N ILE A 746 -6.19 -11.39 -26.98
CA ILE A 746 -6.15 -10.82 -28.33
C ILE A 746 -4.71 -10.74 -28.84
N ASN A 747 -3.72 -10.43 -27.99
CA ASN A 747 -2.30 -10.53 -28.35
C ASN A 747 -1.96 -11.94 -28.83
N HIS A 748 -2.37 -12.96 -28.07
CA HIS A 748 -2.14 -14.35 -28.43
C HIS A 748 -2.81 -14.73 -29.77
N LEU A 749 -4.08 -14.38 -29.97
CA LEU A 749 -4.80 -14.66 -31.21
C LEU A 749 -4.17 -13.92 -32.41
N TYR A 750 -3.70 -12.69 -32.20
CA TYR A 750 -2.94 -11.94 -33.19
C TYR A 750 -1.62 -12.65 -33.55
N CYS A 751 -0.91 -13.21 -32.57
CA CYS A 751 0.28 -14.03 -32.82
C CYS A 751 -0.08 -15.28 -33.61
N VAL A 752 -1.16 -16.01 -33.26
CA VAL A 752 -1.58 -17.23 -33.96
C VAL A 752 -1.87 -16.96 -35.44
N GLN A 753 -2.59 -15.87 -35.76
CA GLN A 753 -2.91 -15.54 -37.16
C GLN A 753 -1.68 -15.12 -37.97
N CYS A 754 -0.63 -14.55 -37.35
CA CYS A 754 0.63 -14.27 -38.03
C CYS A 754 1.33 -15.53 -38.56
N PHE A 755 1.02 -16.72 -38.01
CA PHE A 755 1.53 -18.01 -38.45
C PHE A 755 0.48 -18.84 -39.22
N SER A 756 -0.58 -18.19 -39.72
CA SER A 756 -1.70 -18.84 -40.41
C SER A 756 -1.31 -19.63 -41.66
N GLU A 757 -0.20 -19.30 -42.32
CA GLU A 757 0.33 -20.08 -43.44
C GLU A 757 0.64 -21.54 -43.06
N GLN A 758 0.98 -21.80 -41.80
CA GLN A 758 1.30 -23.15 -41.30
C GLN A 758 0.12 -23.74 -40.54
N ASN A 759 -0.37 -23.03 -39.52
CA ASN A 759 -1.42 -23.55 -38.66
C ASN A 759 -2.84 -23.48 -39.29
N GLN A 760 -3.02 -22.85 -40.45
CA GLN A 760 -4.29 -22.72 -41.17
C GLN A 760 -5.38 -21.92 -40.42
N MET A 761 -5.03 -21.18 -39.37
CA MET A 761 -5.95 -20.37 -38.56
C MET A 761 -5.75 -18.89 -38.86
N ASN A 762 -6.43 -18.41 -39.90
CA ASN A 762 -6.51 -16.98 -40.20
C ASN A 762 -7.46 -16.23 -39.23
N LEU A 763 -7.47 -14.90 -39.32
CA LEU A 763 -8.28 -14.02 -38.48
C LEU A 763 -9.77 -14.43 -38.45
N HIS A 764 -10.35 -14.72 -39.61
CA HIS A 764 -11.74 -15.15 -39.75
C HIS A 764 -12.02 -16.49 -39.06
N ASN A 765 -11.16 -17.49 -39.26
CA ASN A 765 -11.29 -18.81 -38.64
C ASN A 765 -11.21 -18.75 -37.11
N LEU A 766 -10.35 -17.87 -36.56
CA LEU A 766 -10.23 -17.65 -35.13
C LEU A 766 -11.48 -16.97 -34.55
N ALA A 767 -12.03 -15.98 -35.26
CA ALA A 767 -13.24 -15.28 -34.85
C ALA A 767 -14.48 -16.19 -34.81
N ILE A 768 -14.63 -17.13 -35.74
CA ILE A 768 -15.71 -18.13 -35.71
C ILE A 768 -15.66 -18.97 -34.43
N VAL A 769 -14.46 -19.30 -33.95
CA VAL A 769 -14.28 -20.13 -32.74
C VAL A 769 -14.42 -19.29 -31.47
N PHE A 770 -13.77 -18.14 -31.40
CA PHE A 770 -13.71 -17.33 -30.17
C PHE A 770 -14.89 -16.38 -30.00
N GLY A 771 -15.57 -15.94 -31.06
CA GLY A 771 -16.76 -15.08 -30.96
C GLY A 771 -17.84 -15.69 -30.07
N PRO A 772 -18.37 -16.88 -30.39
CA PRO A 772 -19.34 -17.56 -29.55
C PRO A 772 -18.77 -17.90 -28.16
N THR A 773 -17.48 -18.23 -28.06
CA THR A 773 -16.84 -18.63 -26.81
C THR A 773 -16.74 -17.48 -25.80
N LEU A 774 -16.36 -16.28 -26.24
CA LEU A 774 -16.13 -15.12 -25.38
C LEU A 774 -17.41 -14.35 -25.05
N PHE A 775 -18.34 -14.27 -25.99
CA PHE A 775 -19.67 -13.68 -25.79
C PHE A 775 -20.70 -14.68 -25.25
N GLN A 776 -20.30 -15.95 -25.09
CA GLN A 776 -21.14 -17.03 -24.58
C GLN A 776 -22.45 -17.23 -25.35
N THR A 777 -22.43 -16.94 -26.66
CA THR A 777 -23.58 -17.10 -27.55
C THR A 777 -23.65 -18.51 -28.14
N ASP A 778 -24.83 -18.87 -28.66
CA ASP A 778 -25.11 -20.16 -29.31
C ASP A 778 -24.35 -20.37 -30.64
N GLY A 779 -23.71 -19.32 -31.16
CA GLY A 779 -22.93 -19.32 -32.41
C GLY A 779 -23.77 -19.24 -33.69
N GLN A 780 -25.07 -18.94 -33.58
CA GLN A 780 -25.96 -18.77 -34.74
C GLN A 780 -25.71 -17.43 -35.44
N ASP A 781 -25.52 -16.37 -34.65
CA ASP A 781 -25.20 -15.02 -35.14
C ASP A 781 -23.68 -14.80 -35.22
N TYR A 782 -23.24 -14.20 -36.32
CA TYR A 782 -21.85 -13.87 -36.60
C TYR A 782 -21.44 -12.48 -36.08
N THR A 783 -22.35 -11.68 -35.52
CA THR A 783 -22.02 -10.41 -34.82
C THR A 783 -20.89 -10.58 -33.80
N ALA A 784 -20.95 -11.62 -32.96
CA ALA A 784 -19.91 -11.93 -31.98
C ALA A 784 -18.57 -12.29 -32.64
N GLY A 785 -18.60 -12.93 -33.81
CA GLY A 785 -17.40 -13.18 -34.61
C GLY A 785 -16.79 -11.88 -35.15
N ARG A 786 -17.62 -11.01 -35.74
CA ARG A 786 -17.19 -9.70 -36.27
C ARG A 786 -16.50 -8.83 -35.22
N ALA A 787 -17.03 -8.79 -34.00
CA ALA A 787 -16.39 -8.04 -32.91
C ALA A 787 -14.96 -8.56 -32.59
N ILE A 788 -14.76 -9.88 -32.61
CA ILE A 788 -13.42 -10.47 -32.40
C ILE A 788 -12.51 -10.25 -33.62
N GLU A 789 -13.05 -10.28 -34.84
CA GLU A 789 -12.30 -9.91 -36.05
C GLU A 789 -11.76 -8.48 -35.95
N ASP A 790 -12.61 -7.52 -35.61
CA ASP A 790 -12.22 -6.12 -35.47
C ASP A 790 -11.10 -5.96 -34.42
N LEU A 791 -11.23 -6.64 -33.27
CA LEU A 791 -10.23 -6.58 -32.18
C LEU A 791 -8.88 -7.17 -32.59
N ILE A 792 -8.86 -8.28 -33.33
CA ILE A 792 -7.60 -8.87 -33.83
C ILE A 792 -7.03 -8.01 -34.95
N GLN A 793 -7.86 -7.53 -35.89
CA GLN A 793 -7.43 -6.75 -37.04
C GLN A 793 -6.80 -5.41 -36.62
N HIS A 794 -7.43 -4.72 -35.66
CA HIS A 794 -7.01 -3.41 -35.17
C HIS A 794 -6.26 -3.49 -33.83
N TYR A 795 -5.75 -4.67 -33.45
CA TYR A 795 -5.06 -4.94 -32.19
C TYR A 795 -4.04 -3.86 -31.78
N LYS A 796 -3.15 -3.47 -32.71
CA LYS A 796 -2.09 -2.48 -32.44
C LYS A 796 -2.63 -1.11 -32.01
N VAL A 797 -3.75 -0.68 -32.60
CA VAL A 797 -4.32 0.66 -32.40
C VAL A 797 -5.29 0.67 -31.22
N ILE A 798 -6.10 -0.38 -31.05
CA ILE A 798 -7.07 -0.49 -29.95
C ILE A 798 -6.36 -0.65 -28.61
N PHE A 799 -5.28 -1.44 -28.55
CA PHE A 799 -4.56 -1.76 -27.32
C PHE A 799 -3.24 -0.98 -27.17
N GLU A 800 -2.98 0.01 -28.01
CA GLU A 800 -1.81 0.91 -27.94
C GLU A 800 -0.45 0.17 -27.80
N VAL A 801 -0.27 -0.86 -28.63
CA VAL A 801 0.84 -1.82 -28.50
C VAL A 801 2.14 -1.25 -29.06
N ASP A 802 3.24 -1.38 -28.30
CA ASP A 802 4.58 -1.08 -28.81
C ASP A 802 4.98 -2.08 -29.91
N GLU A 803 5.07 -1.59 -31.15
CA GLU A 803 5.47 -2.39 -32.30
C GLU A 803 6.86 -3.02 -32.15
N GLN A 804 7.78 -2.40 -31.41
CA GLN A 804 9.12 -2.95 -31.19
C GLN A 804 9.05 -4.19 -30.30
N GLN A 805 8.28 -4.13 -29.22
CA GLN A 805 8.06 -5.25 -28.30
C GLN A 805 7.33 -6.41 -28.98
N LEU A 806 6.28 -6.12 -29.75
CA LEU A 806 5.53 -7.13 -30.51
C LEU A 806 6.40 -7.83 -31.56
N ASN A 807 7.20 -7.06 -32.32
CA ASN A 807 8.11 -7.63 -33.31
C ASN A 807 9.21 -8.50 -32.66
N LYS A 808 9.65 -8.15 -31.44
CA LYS A 808 10.58 -8.98 -30.68
C LYS A 808 9.93 -10.32 -30.29
N GLN A 809 8.71 -10.28 -29.76
CA GLN A 809 7.94 -11.48 -29.39
C GLN A 809 7.72 -12.41 -30.59
N LEU A 810 7.32 -11.87 -31.75
CA LEU A 810 7.14 -12.66 -32.98
C LEU A 810 8.44 -13.30 -33.47
N LYS A 811 9.57 -12.58 -33.37
CA LYS A 811 10.90 -13.14 -33.70
C LYS A 811 11.30 -14.26 -32.74
N GLU A 812 11.01 -14.13 -31.45
CA GLU A 812 11.27 -15.17 -30.46
C GLU A 812 10.45 -16.43 -30.75
N ILE A 813 9.16 -16.29 -31.06
CA ILE A 813 8.29 -17.40 -31.46
C ILE A 813 8.83 -18.09 -32.72
N ASP A 814 9.23 -17.32 -33.75
CA ASP A 814 9.81 -17.88 -34.97
C ASP A 814 11.16 -18.58 -34.72
N GLN A 815 11.97 -18.09 -33.78
CA GLN A 815 13.21 -18.75 -33.36
C GLN A 815 12.94 -20.08 -32.65
N ILE A 816 11.99 -20.11 -31.71
CA ILE A 816 11.55 -21.34 -31.02
C ILE A 816 11.11 -22.38 -32.05
N ARG A 817 10.33 -21.96 -33.06
CA ARG A 817 9.89 -22.81 -34.17
C ARG A 817 11.07 -23.40 -34.96
N ARG A 818 11.99 -22.57 -35.46
CA ARG A 818 13.14 -23.02 -36.28
C ARG A 818 14.05 -23.99 -35.52
N LEU A 819 14.19 -23.81 -34.22
CA LEU A 819 15.02 -24.67 -33.38
C LEU A 819 14.37 -26.04 -33.10
N ARG A 820 13.04 -26.13 -33.11
CA ARG A 820 12.32 -27.42 -33.11
C ARG A 820 12.47 -28.18 -34.42
N GLU A 821 12.40 -27.48 -35.55
CA GLU A 821 12.53 -28.09 -36.89
C GLU A 821 13.92 -28.70 -37.15
N THR A 822 14.95 -28.19 -36.45
CA THR A 822 16.35 -28.64 -36.62
C THR A 822 16.78 -29.74 -35.65
N GLY A 823 15.87 -30.31 -34.84
CA GLY A 823 16.14 -31.49 -33.99
C GLY A 823 17.14 -31.26 -32.85
N GLY A 824 17.46 -30.00 -32.52
CA GLY A 824 18.37 -29.66 -31.44
C GLY A 824 17.66 -29.70 -30.08
N ASN A 825 17.91 -30.75 -29.29
CA ASN A 825 17.52 -30.83 -27.86
C ASN A 825 18.30 -29.83 -26.99
N LYS A 826 18.16 -28.54 -27.26
CA LYS A 826 18.77 -27.46 -26.50
C LYS A 826 17.81 -26.27 -26.47
N PHE A 827 17.06 -26.15 -25.38
CA PHE A 827 16.75 -24.83 -24.85
C PHE A 827 16.86 -24.83 -23.33
N PRO A 828 17.42 -23.77 -22.74
CA PRO A 828 17.18 -23.42 -21.35
C PRO A 828 15.68 -23.16 -21.15
N THR A 829 15.14 -23.65 -20.05
CA THR A 829 13.82 -23.27 -19.52
C THR A 829 13.77 -21.75 -19.30
N HIS A 830 13.09 -21.03 -20.21
CA HIS A 830 12.70 -19.60 -20.22
C HIS A 830 13.73 -18.52 -19.78
N PRO A 831 13.80 -17.36 -20.50
CA PRO A 831 14.03 -16.08 -19.83
C PRO A 831 12.75 -15.72 -19.08
N ARG A 832 12.62 -16.21 -17.84
CA ARG A 832 11.67 -15.62 -16.88
C ARG A 832 12.15 -14.19 -16.63
N THR A 833 11.25 -13.22 -16.79
CA THR A 833 11.36 -11.93 -16.11
C THR A 833 11.81 -12.20 -14.67
N GLU A 834 12.76 -11.43 -14.18
CA GLU A 834 13.59 -11.70 -12.98
C GLU A 834 12.83 -11.79 -11.63
N GLN A 835 11.52 -12.06 -11.60
CA GLN A 835 10.65 -11.89 -10.42
C GLN A 835 9.94 -13.15 -9.92
N ASP A 836 10.42 -14.34 -10.27
CA ASP A 836 10.10 -15.51 -9.44
C ASP A 836 10.90 -15.42 -8.13
N GLY A 837 10.21 -15.47 -6.98
CA GLY A 837 10.84 -15.48 -5.66
C GLY A 837 11.53 -16.80 -5.37
N HIS A 838 12.61 -17.01 -6.10
CA HIS A 838 13.54 -18.10 -5.89
C HIS A 838 14.43 -17.78 -4.70
N PHE A 839 14.53 -18.72 -3.76
CA PHE A 839 15.58 -18.67 -2.76
C PHE A 839 16.92 -18.97 -3.44
N ILE A 840 17.90 -18.07 -3.32
CA ILE A 840 19.25 -18.36 -3.78
C ILE A 840 19.94 -19.12 -2.66
N CYS A 841 20.01 -20.45 -2.80
CA CYS A 841 20.79 -21.30 -1.90
C CYS A 841 22.18 -21.50 -2.49
N THR A 842 23.22 -21.35 -1.67
CA THR A 842 24.54 -21.87 -2.02
C THR A 842 24.57 -23.36 -1.70
N VAL A 843 24.74 -24.18 -2.74
CA VAL A 843 24.95 -25.62 -2.64
C VAL A 843 26.37 -25.91 -3.07
N TYR A 844 27.06 -26.69 -2.25
CA TYR A 844 28.43 -27.09 -2.51
C TYR A 844 28.44 -28.38 -3.33
N LEU A 845 29.35 -28.49 -4.29
CA LEU A 845 29.55 -29.70 -5.08
C LEU A 845 30.94 -30.26 -4.84
N GLU A 846 31.02 -31.54 -4.49
CA GLU A 846 32.28 -32.26 -4.34
C GLU A 846 32.81 -32.71 -5.72
N GLU A 847 33.92 -32.14 -6.19
CA GLU A 847 34.61 -32.64 -7.39
C GLU A 847 35.49 -33.86 -7.07
N ILE A 848 35.71 -34.71 -8.08
CA ILE A 848 36.52 -35.94 -8.06
C ILE A 848 38.00 -35.72 -7.62
N LYS A 849 38.43 -34.47 -7.42
CA LYS A 849 39.78 -34.06 -6.99
C LYS A 849 39.83 -33.43 -5.58
N ASP A 850 38.85 -33.71 -4.72
CA ASP A 850 38.73 -33.21 -3.33
C ASP A 850 38.62 -31.68 -3.18
N THR A 851 38.26 -30.96 -4.25
CA THR A 851 37.93 -29.52 -4.19
C THR A 851 36.43 -29.31 -4.13
N VAL A 852 35.97 -28.59 -3.10
CA VAL A 852 34.58 -28.18 -2.94
C VAL A 852 34.36 -26.87 -3.72
N ILE A 853 33.45 -26.88 -4.69
CA ILE A 853 33.10 -25.69 -5.48
C ILE A 853 31.74 -25.15 -5.03
N GLU A 854 31.67 -23.85 -4.78
CA GLU A 854 30.42 -23.16 -4.44
C GLU A 854 29.57 -22.94 -5.68
N GLN A 855 28.27 -23.25 -5.58
CA GLN A 855 27.30 -22.94 -6.62
C GLN A 855 26.03 -22.36 -6.01
N SER A 856 25.63 -21.17 -6.46
CA SER A 856 24.34 -20.60 -6.10
C SER A 856 23.27 -21.11 -7.07
N VAL A 857 22.20 -21.71 -6.54
CA VAL A 857 21.04 -22.19 -7.30
C VAL A 857 19.75 -21.62 -6.71
N LYS A 858 18.80 -21.38 -7.61
CA LYS A 858 17.46 -20.89 -7.32
C LYS A 858 16.59 -22.09 -6.91
N VAL A 859 16.21 -22.16 -5.64
CA VAL A 859 15.45 -23.28 -5.06
C VAL A 859 13.98 -22.86 -4.83
N PRO A 860 13.02 -23.43 -5.56
CA PRO A 860 11.59 -23.30 -5.27
C PRO A 860 11.20 -23.99 -3.95
N GLY A 861 10.14 -23.55 -3.26
CA GLY A 861 9.77 -24.13 -1.97
C GLY A 861 9.20 -25.56 -2.01
N SER A 862 8.86 -26.04 -3.21
CA SER A 862 8.44 -27.41 -3.49
C SER A 862 9.58 -28.37 -3.88
N MET A 863 10.80 -27.85 -4.08
CA MET A 863 11.92 -28.63 -4.62
C MET A 863 12.37 -29.76 -3.69
N THR A 864 12.50 -30.96 -4.24
CA THR A 864 13.01 -32.15 -3.56
C THR A 864 14.54 -32.25 -3.63
N ALA A 865 15.14 -33.02 -2.71
CA ALA A 865 16.58 -33.27 -2.70
C ALA A 865 17.07 -33.94 -4.00
N ALA A 866 16.23 -34.77 -4.63
CA ALA A 866 16.48 -35.35 -5.94
C ALA A 866 16.58 -34.27 -7.02
N GLU A 867 15.53 -33.46 -7.17
CA GLU A 867 15.47 -32.40 -8.18
C GLU A 867 16.64 -31.42 -8.06
N LEU A 868 17.01 -31.03 -6.83
CA LEU A 868 18.17 -30.17 -6.59
C LEU A 868 19.48 -30.82 -7.03
N THR A 869 19.64 -32.10 -6.73
CA THR A 869 20.83 -32.86 -7.12
C THR A 869 20.96 -32.89 -8.65
N TYR A 870 19.87 -33.16 -9.37
CA TYR A 870 19.89 -33.19 -10.84
C TYR A 870 20.13 -31.82 -11.46
N GLU A 871 19.49 -30.77 -10.95
CA GLU A 871 19.69 -29.41 -11.48
C GLU A 871 21.17 -29.00 -11.40
N ILE A 872 21.84 -29.28 -10.28
CA ILE A 872 23.27 -28.98 -10.10
C ILE A 872 24.15 -29.83 -11.03
N LEU A 873 23.86 -31.14 -11.16
CA LEU A 873 24.60 -32.03 -12.05
C LEU A 873 24.45 -31.63 -13.52
N ASP A 874 23.24 -31.24 -13.94
CA ASP A 874 22.93 -30.76 -15.29
C ASP A 874 23.61 -29.41 -15.58
N LEU A 875 23.56 -28.46 -14.63
CA LEU A 875 24.26 -27.17 -14.73
C LEU A 875 25.77 -27.35 -14.94
N ARG A 876 26.37 -28.37 -14.30
CA ARG A 876 27.80 -28.69 -14.38
C ARG A 876 28.16 -29.69 -15.47
N LYS A 877 27.17 -30.21 -16.21
CA LYS A 877 27.34 -31.19 -17.29
C LYS A 877 28.07 -32.46 -16.83
N ILE A 878 27.81 -32.90 -15.60
CA ILE A 878 28.42 -34.11 -15.04
C ILE A 878 27.61 -35.33 -15.53
N SER A 879 28.18 -36.10 -16.45
CA SER A 879 27.64 -37.39 -16.88
C SER A 879 27.82 -38.46 -15.79
N PHE A 880 26.77 -39.19 -15.45
CA PHE A 880 26.82 -40.26 -14.44
C PHE A 880 26.28 -41.60 -14.97
N THR A 881 26.70 -42.70 -14.34
CA THR A 881 26.32 -44.08 -14.70
C THR A 881 25.25 -44.65 -13.75
N GLU A 882 24.63 -45.80 -14.09
CA GLU A 882 23.60 -46.45 -13.25
C GLU A 882 24.08 -46.86 -11.84
N LYS A 883 25.39 -46.82 -11.56
CA LYS A 883 25.99 -47.12 -10.24
C LYS A 883 26.50 -45.88 -9.49
N ASP A 884 26.24 -44.68 -10.00
CA ASP A 884 26.65 -43.43 -9.36
C ASP A 884 25.50 -42.85 -8.52
N TYR A 885 25.53 -43.11 -7.21
CA TYR A 885 24.52 -42.66 -6.25
C TYR A 885 24.78 -41.23 -5.76
N TRP A 886 24.46 -40.22 -6.59
CA TRP A 886 24.56 -38.82 -6.18
C TRP A 886 23.39 -38.42 -5.28
N CYS A 887 23.68 -37.83 -4.12
CA CYS A 887 22.65 -37.29 -3.24
C CYS A 887 23.07 -35.95 -2.63
N CYS A 888 22.07 -35.20 -2.19
CA CYS A 888 22.25 -34.00 -1.40
C CYS A 888 22.47 -34.38 0.08
N TRP A 889 23.44 -33.75 0.72
CA TRP A 889 23.82 -33.95 2.12
C TRP A 889 23.65 -32.66 2.89
N GLU A 890 23.14 -32.77 4.10
CA GLU A 890 23.18 -31.74 5.12
C GLU A 890 24.46 -31.94 5.96
N VAL A 891 25.37 -30.98 5.94
CA VAL A 891 26.65 -31.05 6.67
C VAL A 891 26.64 -30.02 7.79
N CYS A 892 26.92 -30.44 9.03
CA CYS A 892 26.98 -29.59 10.21
C CYS A 892 28.42 -29.48 10.75
N SER A 893 29.06 -28.32 10.51
CA SER A 893 30.46 -28.07 10.87
C SER A 893 30.72 -28.07 12.37
N LYS A 894 29.79 -27.52 13.17
CA LYS A 894 29.91 -27.45 14.64
C LYS A 894 29.82 -28.81 15.33
N GLU A 895 28.98 -29.68 14.78
CA GLU A 895 28.71 -30.99 15.35
C GLU A 895 29.63 -32.09 14.79
N GLU A 896 30.45 -31.78 13.79
CA GLU A 896 31.27 -32.75 13.02
C GLU A 896 30.40 -33.90 12.48
N THR A 897 29.22 -33.56 11.93
CA THR A 897 28.24 -34.54 11.44
C THR A 897 27.71 -34.23 10.05
N GLU A 898 27.25 -35.27 9.36
CA GLU A 898 26.62 -35.16 8.04
C GLU A 898 25.44 -36.12 7.88
N ARG A 899 24.43 -35.74 7.10
CA ARG A 899 23.22 -36.54 6.86
C ARG A 899 22.89 -36.54 5.37
N PRO A 900 22.81 -37.71 4.70
CA PRO A 900 22.29 -37.76 3.35
C PRO A 900 20.77 -37.58 3.41
N LEU A 901 20.27 -36.70 2.55
CA LEU A 901 18.84 -36.41 2.43
C LEU A 901 18.17 -37.50 1.59
N HIS A 902 17.01 -37.97 2.03
CA HIS A 902 16.22 -38.88 1.22
C HIS A 902 15.73 -38.18 -0.06
N TYR A 903 15.62 -38.90 -1.16
CA TYR A 903 15.35 -38.31 -2.47
C TYR A 903 13.97 -37.61 -2.57
N GLU A 904 13.01 -37.97 -1.71
CA GLU A 904 11.68 -37.33 -1.59
C GLU A 904 11.64 -36.18 -0.54
N GLU A 905 12.71 -35.96 0.23
CA GLU A 905 12.74 -34.86 1.21
C GLU A 905 12.74 -33.50 0.49
N ARG A 906 11.95 -32.56 1.01
CA ARG A 906 11.94 -31.17 0.51
C ARG A 906 13.14 -30.43 1.07
N VAL A 907 13.84 -29.70 0.21
CA VAL A 907 15.08 -29.00 0.58
C VAL A 907 14.80 -27.77 1.44
N LEU A 908 13.71 -27.03 1.15
CA LEU A 908 13.39 -25.78 1.83
C LEU A 908 13.25 -25.93 3.36
N PRO A 909 12.47 -26.89 3.93
CA PRO A 909 12.41 -27.11 5.38
C PRO A 909 13.79 -27.31 6.02
N ILE A 910 14.69 -28.02 5.32
CA ILE A 910 16.03 -28.34 5.81
C ILE A 910 16.87 -27.07 5.84
N LEU A 911 16.80 -26.24 4.80
CA LEU A 911 17.43 -24.91 4.76
C LEU A 911 16.98 -23.97 5.88
N HIS A 912 15.72 -24.05 6.32
CA HIS A 912 15.24 -23.27 7.47
C HIS A 912 15.71 -23.80 8.82
N SER A 913 15.96 -25.10 8.92
CA SER A 913 16.51 -25.74 10.11
C SER A 913 18.04 -25.63 10.21
N ILE A 914 18.71 -25.39 9.07
CA ILE A 914 20.15 -25.18 8.96
C ILE A 914 20.51 -23.87 9.67
N GLY A 915 21.29 -23.97 10.76
CA GLY A 915 21.90 -22.80 11.41
C GLY A 915 23.06 -22.24 10.57
N THR A 916 23.72 -21.16 11.04
CA THR A 916 24.90 -20.56 10.39
C THR A 916 26.06 -21.54 10.13
N GLU A 917 26.05 -22.69 10.80
CA GLU A 917 27.13 -23.67 10.81
C GLU A 917 26.81 -24.93 10.00
N SER A 918 25.73 -24.95 9.22
CA SER A 918 25.37 -26.09 8.36
C SER A 918 25.17 -25.67 6.91
N PHE A 919 25.46 -26.56 5.97
CA PHE A 919 25.37 -26.29 4.54
C PHE A 919 24.95 -27.53 3.76
N LEU A 920 24.50 -27.34 2.52
CA LEU A 920 24.14 -28.43 1.61
C LEU A 920 25.32 -28.79 0.72
N LEU A 921 25.63 -30.08 0.63
CA LEU A 921 26.72 -30.64 -0.16
C LEU A 921 26.18 -31.75 -1.08
N ILE A 922 26.45 -31.67 -2.37
CA ILE A 922 26.17 -32.75 -3.31
C ILE A 922 27.43 -33.60 -3.47
N LYS A 923 27.31 -34.87 -3.07
CA LYS A 923 28.38 -35.87 -3.21
C LYS A 923 27.82 -37.27 -3.45
N LYS A 924 28.69 -38.18 -3.90
CA LYS A 924 28.35 -39.60 -4.08
C LYS A 924 28.16 -40.27 -2.72
N HIS A 925 27.19 -41.18 -2.64
CA HIS A 925 26.99 -42.04 -1.48
C HIS A 925 27.77 -43.37 -1.64
N PRO A 926 28.97 -43.52 -1.05
CA PRO A 926 29.86 -44.64 -1.35
C PRO A 926 29.34 -45.99 -0.87
N ALA A 927 28.42 -46.01 0.09
CA ALA A 927 27.92 -47.23 0.71
C ALA A 927 26.53 -47.69 0.20
N MET A 928 25.93 -46.99 -0.78
CA MET A 928 24.52 -47.21 -1.16
C MET A 928 24.29 -48.62 -1.72
N ASP A 929 25.18 -49.11 -2.60
CA ASP A 929 25.13 -50.49 -3.11
C ASP A 929 25.12 -51.53 -1.98
N SER A 930 26.04 -51.40 -1.02
CA SER A 930 26.13 -52.35 0.11
C SER A 930 24.89 -52.31 1.01
N MET A 931 24.28 -51.13 1.18
CA MET A 931 23.04 -50.97 1.95
C MET A 931 21.85 -51.62 1.24
N LEU A 932 21.72 -51.43 -0.08
CA LEU A 932 20.67 -52.05 -0.88
C LEU A 932 20.80 -53.58 -0.90
N VAL A 933 22.02 -54.11 -1.01
CA VAL A 933 22.30 -55.57 -0.95
C VAL A 933 21.93 -56.13 0.43
N TYR A 934 22.31 -55.46 1.51
CA TYR A 934 21.95 -55.87 2.88
C TYR A 934 20.43 -55.88 3.08
N LEU A 935 19.72 -54.82 2.69
CA LEU A 935 18.26 -54.73 2.82
C LEU A 935 17.56 -55.82 1.99
N ALA A 936 18.04 -56.12 0.79
CA ALA A 936 17.51 -57.20 -0.04
C ALA A 936 17.74 -58.60 0.56
N SER A 937 18.77 -58.77 1.39
CA SER A 937 19.10 -60.04 2.06
C SER A 937 18.28 -60.30 3.34
N LYS A 938 17.57 -59.29 3.85
CA LYS A 938 16.79 -59.34 5.10
C LYS A 938 15.32 -59.63 4.82
N MET A 939 14.75 -60.63 5.51
CA MET A 939 13.31 -60.94 5.40
C MET A 939 12.41 -60.05 6.27
N ASP A 940 12.92 -59.57 7.41
CA ASP A 940 12.23 -58.61 8.29
C ASP A 940 13.02 -57.30 8.36
N SER A 941 12.35 -56.15 8.23
CA SER A 941 12.98 -54.83 8.39
C SER A 941 13.16 -54.44 9.85
N SER A 942 13.66 -55.38 10.65
CA SER A 942 14.04 -55.14 12.04
C SER A 942 15.53 -55.44 12.25
N LYS A 943 16.16 -54.68 13.14
CA LYS A 943 17.54 -54.89 13.55
C LYS A 943 17.65 -54.75 15.06
N HIS A 944 18.43 -55.63 15.67
CA HIS A 944 18.69 -55.61 17.10
C HIS A 944 20.16 -55.89 17.37
N GLY A 945 20.70 -55.33 18.44
CA GLY A 945 22.12 -55.43 18.75
C GLY A 945 22.54 -54.54 19.91
N ILE A 946 23.75 -54.76 20.42
CA ILE A 946 24.34 -53.94 21.47
C ILE A 946 25.01 -52.73 20.80
N MET A 947 24.72 -51.53 21.29
CA MET A 947 25.39 -50.30 20.85
C MET A 947 25.85 -49.50 22.06
N LYS A 948 26.94 -48.75 21.90
CA LYS A 948 27.43 -47.83 22.92
C LYS A 948 26.62 -46.54 22.87
N PHE A 949 25.83 -46.29 23.91
CA PHE A 949 24.89 -45.18 24.02
C PHE A 949 25.39 -44.09 24.97
N ARG A 950 25.22 -42.82 24.57
CA ARG A 950 25.43 -41.64 25.41
C ARG A 950 24.37 -40.58 25.16
N GLU A 951 23.71 -40.15 26.23
CA GLU A 951 22.72 -39.05 26.22
C GLU A 951 23.39 -37.70 26.57
N GLU A 952 23.00 -36.63 25.88
CA GLU A 952 23.45 -35.28 26.18
C GLU A 952 22.38 -34.55 27.01
N ARG A 953 22.68 -34.24 28.29
CA ARG A 953 21.77 -33.49 29.18
C ARG A 953 22.13 -32.02 29.17
N SER A 954 21.22 -31.17 28.69
CA SER A 954 21.32 -29.72 28.84
C SER A 954 20.90 -29.32 30.26
N ILE A 955 21.87 -29.02 31.13
CA ILE A 955 21.61 -28.41 32.45
C ILE A 955 21.92 -26.92 32.32
N LEU A 956 20.96 -26.09 32.75
CA LEU A 956 21.04 -24.63 32.90
C LEU A 956 22.47 -24.07 33.05
N GLY A 957 23.02 -23.53 31.95
CA GLY A 957 24.01 -22.45 31.99
C GLY A 957 25.48 -22.78 32.33
N LEU A 958 25.89 -24.03 32.54
CA LEU A 958 27.28 -24.40 32.84
C LEU A 958 27.75 -25.52 31.90
N GLY A 959 28.34 -25.16 30.76
CA GLY A 959 28.71 -26.06 29.66
C GLY A 959 29.83 -27.09 29.96
N LEU A 960 29.59 -28.04 30.87
CA LEU A 960 30.46 -29.21 31.10
C LEU A 960 29.71 -30.52 30.80
N PRO A 961 30.02 -31.22 29.69
CA PRO A 961 29.39 -32.48 29.35
C PRO A 961 29.92 -33.62 30.25
N THR A 962 29.12 -34.08 31.21
CA THR A 962 29.46 -35.19 32.12
C THR A 962 28.62 -36.43 31.80
N GLY A 963 29.20 -37.39 31.09
CA GLY A 963 28.60 -38.71 30.86
C GLY A 963 29.50 -39.63 30.03
N ASN A 964 29.72 -40.87 30.45
CA ASN A 964 30.45 -41.90 29.69
C ASN A 964 29.50 -42.64 28.73
N PHE A 965 30.06 -43.33 27.72
CA PHE A 965 29.30 -44.26 26.87
C PHE A 965 29.00 -45.56 27.62
N HIS A 966 27.78 -46.08 27.47
CA HIS A 966 27.35 -47.32 28.10
C HIS A 966 26.80 -48.31 27.07
N ASP A 967 27.05 -49.59 27.28
CA ASP A 967 26.45 -50.63 26.44
C ASP A 967 24.94 -50.72 26.72
N ARG A 968 24.15 -50.66 25.66
CA ARG A 968 22.70 -50.82 25.70
C ARG A 968 22.25 -51.69 24.53
N TYR A 969 21.22 -52.47 24.76
CA TYR A 969 20.65 -53.32 23.73
C TYR A 969 19.50 -52.59 23.04
N PHE A 970 19.60 -52.41 21.72
CA PHE A 970 18.59 -51.73 20.92
C PHE A 970 17.81 -52.72 20.06
N VAL A 971 16.53 -52.44 19.88
CA VAL A 971 15.65 -53.14 18.94
C VAL A 971 14.93 -52.09 18.10
N LEU A 972 15.22 -52.08 16.80
CA LEU A 972 14.57 -51.23 15.80
C LEU A 972 13.58 -52.07 15.00
N ASN A 973 12.35 -51.56 14.88
CA ASN A 973 11.32 -52.07 13.99
C ASN A 973 10.72 -50.90 13.17
N PHE A 974 9.70 -51.15 12.34
CA PHE A 974 9.05 -50.13 11.52
C PHE A 974 8.39 -48.99 12.30
N THR A 975 7.98 -49.24 13.54
CA THR A 975 7.20 -48.29 14.35
C THR A 975 8.04 -47.57 15.40
N SER A 976 9.01 -48.26 16.02
CA SER A 976 9.76 -47.73 17.15
C SER A 976 11.19 -48.27 17.27
N LEU A 977 12.05 -47.43 17.85
CA LEU A 977 13.35 -47.78 18.39
C LEU A 977 13.20 -47.99 19.91
N ARG A 978 13.50 -49.19 20.40
CA ARG A 978 13.44 -49.54 21.83
C ARG A 978 14.85 -49.76 22.38
N MET A 979 15.08 -49.28 23.59
CA MET A 979 16.33 -49.45 24.33
C MET A 979 16.08 -50.28 25.59
N TYR A 980 16.97 -51.24 25.81
CA TYR A 980 17.00 -52.15 26.96
C TYR A 980 18.35 -52.08 27.66
N LYS A 981 18.35 -52.35 28.96
CA LYS A 981 19.57 -52.39 29.78
C LYS A 981 20.57 -53.42 29.26
N ASP A 982 20.08 -54.61 28.93
CA ASP A 982 20.83 -55.73 28.36
C ASP A 982 19.88 -56.67 27.60
N VAL A 983 20.43 -57.69 26.93
CA VAL A 983 19.69 -58.67 26.11
C VAL A 983 18.67 -59.49 26.93
N ARG A 984 18.87 -59.64 28.24
CA ARG A 984 18.03 -60.44 29.14
C ARG A 984 16.96 -59.60 29.85
N SER A 985 16.92 -58.29 29.63
CA SER A 985 15.96 -57.39 30.25
C SER A 985 14.59 -57.48 29.58
N ASN A 986 13.59 -57.96 30.32
CA ASN A 986 12.19 -58.00 29.84
C ASN A 986 11.50 -56.62 29.85
N ARG A 987 12.11 -55.61 30.49
CA ARG A 987 11.55 -54.25 30.60
C ARG A 987 12.30 -53.29 29.68
N CYS A 988 11.56 -52.64 28.79
CA CYS A 988 12.04 -51.54 27.95
C CYS A 988 12.38 -50.33 28.83
N GLU A 989 13.58 -49.75 28.68
CA GLU A 989 13.97 -48.51 29.38
C GLU A 989 13.36 -47.29 28.70
N ARG A 990 13.42 -47.24 27.37
CA ARG A 990 12.89 -46.14 26.54
C ARG A 990 12.47 -46.63 25.17
N GLU A 991 11.41 -46.02 24.64
CA GLU A 991 10.88 -46.29 23.31
C GLU A 991 10.61 -44.97 22.57
N TRP A 992 11.11 -44.86 21.34
CA TRP A 992 10.93 -43.68 20.49
C TRP A 992 10.29 -44.07 19.15
N PRO A 993 9.27 -43.33 18.67
CA PRO A 993 8.73 -43.52 17.34
C PRO A 993 9.77 -43.22 16.25
N VAL A 994 9.91 -44.11 15.27
CA VAL A 994 10.93 -43.97 14.20
C VAL A 994 10.66 -42.77 13.29
N SER A 995 9.39 -42.39 13.11
CA SER A 995 8.96 -41.21 12.34
C SER A 995 9.47 -39.87 12.91
N ASN A 996 9.96 -39.86 14.15
CA ASN A 996 10.39 -38.66 14.87
C ASN A 996 11.90 -38.61 15.11
N LEU A 997 12.65 -39.54 14.51
CA LEU A 997 14.10 -39.62 14.64
C LEU A 997 14.78 -38.99 13.42
N THR A 998 15.80 -38.17 13.64
CA THR A 998 16.71 -37.70 12.60
C THR A 998 18.10 -38.27 12.88
N ILE A 999 18.68 -38.96 11.90
CA ILE A 999 19.94 -39.71 12.04
C ILE A 999 21.04 -39.01 11.24
N TYR A 1000 22.12 -38.64 11.91
CA TYR A 1000 23.32 -38.07 11.31
C TYR A 1000 24.50 -39.03 11.47
N PHE A 1001 25.39 -39.06 10.48
CA PHE A 1001 26.69 -39.71 10.57
C PHE A 1001 27.67 -38.82 11.34
N GLY A 1002 28.48 -39.43 12.20
CA GLY A 1002 29.54 -38.76 12.95
C GLY A 1002 29.17 -38.49 14.40
N ILE A 1003 30.21 -38.31 15.22
CA ILE A 1003 30.13 -37.93 16.63
C ILE A 1003 31.27 -36.97 16.91
N LYS A 1004 30.99 -35.85 17.60
CA LYS A 1004 31.99 -34.88 18.08
C LYS A 1004 33.18 -35.57 18.74
N LYS A 1005 34.40 -35.29 18.26
CA LYS A 1005 35.65 -35.79 18.87
C LYS A 1005 35.81 -35.42 20.34
N LYS A 1006 35.28 -34.25 20.77
CA LYS A 1006 35.28 -33.81 22.17
C LYS A 1006 34.55 -34.77 23.11
N LEU A 1007 33.61 -35.57 22.61
CA LEU A 1007 32.88 -36.56 23.41
C LEU A 1007 33.68 -37.84 23.65
N ARG A 1008 34.88 -37.97 23.06
CA ARG A 1008 35.75 -39.16 23.15
C ARG A 1008 34.97 -40.44 22.85
N PRO A 1009 34.38 -40.56 21.65
CA PRO A 1009 33.63 -41.76 21.30
C PRO A 1009 34.54 -42.99 21.29
N PRO A 1010 34.05 -44.15 21.74
CA PRO A 1010 34.81 -45.40 21.82
C PRO A 1010 35.20 -45.97 20.45
N THR A 1011 34.50 -45.60 19.38
CA THR A 1011 34.79 -45.96 17.99
C THR A 1011 34.55 -44.76 17.07
N SER A 1012 35.10 -44.79 15.85
CA SER A 1012 34.83 -43.79 14.80
C SER A 1012 33.50 -44.01 14.08
N TRP A 1013 32.80 -45.12 14.33
CA TRP A 1013 31.57 -45.55 13.65
C TRP A 1013 30.35 -45.12 14.46
N GLY A 1014 30.08 -43.83 14.42
CA GLY A 1014 29.10 -43.17 15.26
C GLY A 1014 27.90 -42.61 14.49
N LEU A 1015 26.72 -42.71 15.09
CA LEU A 1015 25.49 -42.06 14.66
C LEU A 1015 25.03 -41.09 15.75
N MET A 1016 24.77 -39.85 15.37
CA MET A 1016 24.02 -38.92 16.21
C MET A 1016 22.54 -39.08 15.89
N VAL A 1017 21.73 -39.21 16.93
CA VAL A 1017 20.28 -39.34 16.81
C VAL A 1017 19.63 -38.19 17.54
N ILE A 1018 18.77 -37.47 16.82
CA ILE A 1018 17.96 -36.39 17.33
C ILE A 1018 16.51 -36.87 17.37
N TYR A 1019 15.86 -36.69 18.51
CA TYR A 1019 14.43 -36.96 18.65
C TYR A 1019 13.67 -35.69 18.98
N GLU A 1020 12.61 -35.46 18.22
CA GLU A 1020 11.72 -34.32 18.41
C GLU A 1020 10.33 -34.82 18.84
N SER A 1021 9.97 -34.51 20.09
CA SER A 1021 8.68 -34.89 20.67
C SER A 1021 7.56 -33.96 20.20
N LYS A 1022 6.50 -34.52 19.60
CA LYS A 1022 5.31 -33.75 19.13
C LYS A 1022 4.25 -33.47 20.22
N LYS A 1023 4.52 -33.76 21.52
CA LYS A 1023 3.53 -33.60 22.61
C LYS A 1023 3.20 -32.13 22.90
N GLN A 1024 1.94 -31.87 23.26
CA GLN A 1024 1.23 -30.58 23.13
C GLN A 1024 1.79 -29.37 23.91
N ASP A 1025 2.62 -29.53 24.95
CA ASP A 1025 2.90 -28.41 25.87
C ASP A 1025 4.34 -27.85 25.86
N LYS A 1026 5.32 -28.50 25.20
CA LYS A 1026 6.69 -27.98 24.97
C LYS A 1026 7.46 -28.90 23.99
N PRO A 1027 8.12 -28.37 22.94
CA PRO A 1027 9.00 -29.19 22.10
C PRO A 1027 10.22 -29.62 22.93
N GLU A 1028 10.28 -30.90 23.28
CA GLU A 1028 11.44 -31.49 23.93
C GLU A 1028 12.33 -32.10 22.84
N LYS A 1029 13.47 -31.46 22.59
CA LYS A 1029 14.51 -31.95 21.69
C LYS A 1029 15.52 -32.73 22.51
N GLN A 1030 15.59 -34.04 22.27
CA GLN A 1030 16.56 -34.92 22.91
C GLN A 1030 17.63 -35.31 21.88
N GLN A 1031 18.88 -35.29 22.32
CA GLN A 1031 20.03 -35.64 21.48
C GLN A 1031 20.86 -36.71 22.18
N TRP A 1032 21.22 -37.75 21.42
CA TRP A 1032 22.09 -38.81 21.89
C TRP A 1032 22.97 -39.38 20.78
N TYR A 1033 23.95 -40.16 21.19
CA TYR A 1033 24.98 -40.71 20.33
C TYR A 1033 25.04 -42.23 20.48
N LEU A 1034 25.13 -42.92 19.34
CA LEU A 1034 25.24 -44.37 19.23
C LEU A 1034 26.56 -44.72 18.54
N CYS A 1035 27.41 -45.55 19.15
CA CYS A 1035 28.63 -46.06 18.50
C CYS A 1035 28.50 -47.55 18.21
N CYS A 1036 28.82 -47.94 16.98
CA CYS A 1036 28.89 -49.33 16.53
C CYS A 1036 30.33 -49.84 16.61
N GLU A 1037 30.52 -51.16 16.62
CA GLU A 1037 31.87 -51.75 16.65
C GLU A 1037 32.57 -51.66 15.30
N THR A 1038 31.81 -51.82 14.22
CA THR A 1038 32.33 -51.82 12.84
C THR A 1038 31.56 -50.86 11.94
N GLU A 1039 32.21 -50.45 10.86
CA GLU A 1039 31.59 -49.63 9.81
C GLU A 1039 30.41 -50.34 9.13
N SER A 1040 30.53 -51.66 8.90
CA SER A 1040 29.46 -52.48 8.32
C SER A 1040 28.22 -52.44 9.21
N GLU A 1041 28.40 -52.65 10.52
CA GLU A 1041 27.31 -52.63 11.47
C GLU A 1041 26.60 -51.26 11.52
N MET A 1042 27.35 -50.17 11.47
CA MET A 1042 26.80 -48.81 11.40
C MET A 1042 25.94 -48.61 10.14
N ARG A 1043 26.42 -49.05 8.98
CA ARG A 1043 25.68 -48.98 7.70
C ARG A 1043 24.43 -49.84 7.70
N GLU A 1044 24.47 -51.01 8.33
CA GLU A 1044 23.29 -51.87 8.51
C GLU A 1044 22.24 -51.23 9.43
N TRP A 1045 22.67 -50.58 10.52
CA TRP A 1045 21.77 -49.81 11.38
C TRP A 1045 21.14 -48.64 10.61
N TYR A 1046 21.96 -47.84 9.92
CA TYR A 1046 21.48 -46.69 9.16
C TYR A 1046 20.51 -47.08 8.03
N SER A 1047 20.85 -48.10 7.24
CA SER A 1047 19.96 -48.61 6.17
C SER A 1047 18.63 -49.13 6.71
N THR A 1048 18.63 -49.78 7.88
CA THR A 1048 17.40 -50.22 8.54
C THR A 1048 16.57 -49.02 9.03
N PHE A 1049 17.19 -47.98 9.60
CA PHE A 1049 16.50 -46.73 9.96
C PHE A 1049 15.82 -46.10 8.74
N LEU A 1050 16.55 -45.92 7.65
CA LEU A 1050 16.05 -45.30 6.43
C LEU A 1050 14.91 -46.12 5.80
N SER A 1051 15.04 -47.44 5.78
CA SER A 1051 13.99 -48.36 5.33
C SER A 1051 12.73 -48.26 6.20
N CYS A 1052 12.86 -48.15 7.53
CA CYS A 1052 11.72 -48.01 8.42
C CYS A 1052 11.03 -46.64 8.28
N GLN A 1053 11.79 -45.57 8.00
CA GLN A 1053 11.24 -44.22 7.85
C GLN A 1053 10.48 -44.02 6.54
N TYR A 1054 10.93 -44.65 5.46
CA TYR A 1054 10.41 -44.44 4.11
C TYR A 1054 9.73 -45.70 3.52
N ASN A 1055 9.24 -46.60 4.39
CA ASN A 1055 8.52 -47.82 3.98
C ASN A 1055 9.27 -48.66 2.92
N GLY A 1056 10.58 -48.84 3.10
CA GLY A 1056 11.44 -49.62 2.20
C GLY A 1056 11.89 -48.89 0.94
N LYS A 1057 11.40 -47.66 0.68
CA LYS A 1057 11.90 -46.80 -0.39
C LYS A 1057 13.20 -46.14 0.04
N VAL A 1058 14.32 -46.80 -0.19
CA VAL A 1058 15.65 -46.27 0.18
C VAL A 1058 16.33 -45.54 -0.98
N TRP A 1059 16.05 -45.99 -2.21
CA TRP A 1059 16.56 -45.38 -3.44
C TRP A 1059 15.55 -45.57 -4.58
N SER A 1060 15.39 -44.57 -5.45
CA SER A 1060 14.51 -44.69 -6.60
C SER A 1060 15.26 -45.23 -7.83
N LYS A 1061 14.79 -46.35 -8.38
CA LYS A 1061 15.34 -46.96 -9.62
C LYS A 1061 14.87 -46.24 -10.89
N ASP A 1062 13.77 -45.49 -10.81
CA ASP A 1062 13.13 -44.83 -11.96
C ASP A 1062 13.75 -43.48 -12.33
N VAL A 1063 14.55 -42.89 -11.43
CA VAL A 1063 15.12 -41.55 -11.65
C VAL A 1063 16.18 -41.53 -12.76
N CYS A 1064 16.83 -42.66 -13.03
CA CYS A 1064 17.81 -42.78 -14.12
C CYS A 1064 17.16 -43.18 -15.47
N GLN A 1065 15.91 -43.65 -15.48
CA GLN A 1065 15.25 -44.17 -16.70
C GLN A 1065 14.33 -43.17 -17.40
N GLN A 1066 13.92 -42.07 -16.74
CA GLN A 1066 13.12 -41.02 -17.39
C GLN A 1066 13.81 -40.36 -18.58
N THR A 1067 15.15 -40.44 -18.67
CA THR A 1067 15.93 -39.98 -19.85
C THR A 1067 16.10 -41.03 -20.95
N ARG A 1068 15.78 -42.31 -20.71
CA ARG A 1068 15.90 -43.40 -21.72
C ARG A 1068 14.56 -43.88 -22.28
N ALA A 1069 13.46 -43.75 -21.54
CA ALA A 1069 12.13 -44.19 -22.00
C ALA A 1069 11.48 -43.27 -23.06
N SER A 1070 12.06 -42.11 -23.40
CA SER A 1070 11.54 -41.23 -24.46
C SER A 1070 12.03 -41.57 -25.88
N ARG A 1071 12.63 -42.76 -26.10
CA ARG A 1071 13.21 -43.17 -27.39
C ARG A 1071 12.51 -44.33 -28.11
N VAL A 1072 11.25 -44.60 -27.79
CA VAL A 1072 10.43 -45.52 -28.61
C VAL A 1072 9.24 -44.74 -29.17
N LEU A 1073 9.27 -44.51 -30.48
CA LEU A 1073 8.13 -44.02 -31.27
C LEU A 1073 6.98 -45.03 -31.19
N PRO A 1074 5.78 -44.66 -30.72
CA PRO A 1074 4.61 -45.51 -30.88
C PRO A 1074 4.01 -45.37 -32.28
N ASP A 1075 3.75 -46.53 -32.86
CA ASP A 1075 3.17 -46.82 -34.17
C ASP A 1075 1.92 -45.99 -34.54
N THR A 1076 1.91 -45.49 -35.78
CA THR A 1076 0.77 -44.86 -36.44
C THR A 1076 -0.25 -45.91 -36.90
N ARG A 1077 -1.22 -46.25 -36.04
CA ARG A 1077 -2.47 -46.89 -36.50
C ARG A 1077 -3.71 -46.29 -35.83
N HIS A 1078 -4.23 -45.28 -36.52
CA HIS A 1078 -5.63 -44.88 -36.69
C HIS A 1078 -6.69 -45.38 -35.68
N GLY A 1079 -7.30 -44.43 -34.97
CA GLY A 1079 -8.68 -44.50 -34.52
C GLY A 1079 -9.45 -43.34 -35.14
N ASN A 1080 -10.36 -43.63 -36.08
CA ASN A 1080 -11.20 -42.66 -36.75
C ASN A 1080 -12.11 -41.93 -35.74
N VAL A 1081 -11.94 -40.60 -35.61
CA VAL A 1081 -12.95 -39.70 -35.08
C VAL A 1081 -13.17 -38.61 -36.14
N SER A 1082 -14.43 -38.41 -36.49
CA SER A 1082 -14.93 -37.69 -37.67
C SER A 1082 -14.25 -36.34 -37.90
N LEU A 1083 -13.56 -36.20 -39.05
CA LEU A 1083 -13.01 -34.94 -39.53
C LEU A 1083 -14.14 -34.02 -39.99
N ILE A 1084 -14.18 -32.78 -39.48
CA ILE A 1084 -14.94 -31.68 -40.08
C ILE A 1084 -14.22 -31.30 -41.40
N PRO A 1085 -14.89 -31.23 -42.56
CA PRO A 1085 -14.22 -30.97 -43.83
C PRO A 1085 -13.46 -29.63 -43.84
N LEU A 1086 -12.28 -29.62 -44.45
CA LEU A 1086 -11.47 -28.41 -44.72
C LEU A 1086 -12.08 -27.51 -45.81
N ARG A 1087 -13.16 -27.96 -46.46
CA ARG A 1087 -13.98 -27.20 -47.42
C ARG A 1087 -15.46 -27.48 -47.15
N GLY A 1088 -16.09 -26.62 -46.36
CA GLY A 1088 -17.53 -26.62 -46.13
C GLY A 1088 -18.04 -25.18 -46.20
N SER A 1089 -19.29 -25.00 -46.61
CA SER A 1089 -19.93 -23.67 -46.65
C SER A 1089 -19.98 -23.03 -45.25
N GLU A 1090 -20.05 -21.71 -45.18
CA GLU A 1090 -20.09 -20.93 -43.93
C GLU A 1090 -21.13 -21.46 -42.92
N ASN A 1091 -22.26 -21.97 -43.41
CA ASN A 1091 -23.30 -22.63 -42.62
C ASN A 1091 -22.87 -23.98 -42.01
N GLU A 1092 -22.03 -24.77 -42.67
CA GLU A 1092 -21.55 -26.06 -42.15
C GLU A 1092 -20.52 -25.88 -41.02
N MET A 1093 -19.73 -24.81 -41.08
CA MET A 1093 -18.82 -24.42 -39.99
C MET A 1093 -19.59 -23.92 -38.77
N ARG A 1094 -20.60 -23.06 -38.95
CA ARG A 1094 -21.49 -22.60 -37.87
C ARG A 1094 -22.27 -23.75 -37.22
N ASN A 1095 -22.82 -24.68 -38.02
CA ASN A 1095 -23.55 -25.85 -37.52
C ASN A 1095 -22.66 -26.84 -36.74
N SER A 1096 -21.37 -26.96 -37.11
CA SER A 1096 -20.43 -27.81 -36.37
C SER A 1096 -20.02 -27.22 -35.01
N VAL A 1097 -20.00 -25.89 -34.89
CA VAL A 1097 -19.83 -25.17 -33.61
C VAL A 1097 -21.11 -25.28 -32.77
N ALA A 1098 -22.29 -25.24 -33.40
CA ALA A 1098 -23.57 -25.47 -32.74
C ALA A 1098 -23.77 -26.92 -32.25
N ALA A 1099 -23.06 -27.90 -32.80
CA ALA A 1099 -23.06 -29.27 -32.28
C ALA A 1099 -22.33 -29.39 -30.91
N PHE A 1100 -21.46 -28.43 -30.56
CA PHE A 1100 -20.92 -28.29 -29.20
C PHE A 1100 -21.93 -27.65 -28.23
N SER A 1101 -22.97 -26.98 -28.72
CA SER A 1101 -23.99 -26.30 -27.90
C SER A 1101 -25.24 -27.13 -27.61
N GLN A 1102 -25.32 -28.37 -28.09
CA GLN A 1102 -26.46 -29.28 -27.85
C GLN A 1102 -26.35 -30.18 -26.60
N ASP A 1103 -25.41 -29.95 -25.67
CA ASP A 1103 -25.46 -30.63 -24.37
C ASP A 1103 -26.31 -29.82 -23.37
N GLN A 1104 -27.58 -29.61 -23.73
CA GLN A 1104 -28.66 -29.28 -22.80
C GLN A 1104 -29.56 -30.50 -22.61
N LEU A 1105 -29.10 -31.43 -21.77
CA LEU A 1105 -30.00 -32.17 -20.89
C LEU A 1105 -29.66 -31.78 -19.46
N ALA A 1106 -30.37 -30.75 -19.02
CA ALA A 1106 -30.44 -30.32 -17.65
C ALA A 1106 -30.73 -31.51 -16.70
N LEU A 1107 -30.20 -31.40 -15.49
CA LEU A 1107 -30.95 -31.59 -14.25
C LEU A 1107 -32.20 -32.46 -14.40
N LEU A 1108 -32.17 -33.69 -13.88
CA LEU A 1108 -33.29 -34.24 -13.10
C LEU A 1108 -32.87 -35.55 -12.40
N ARG A 1109 -32.97 -35.46 -11.06
CA ARG A 1109 -33.45 -36.47 -10.10
C ARG A 1109 -32.46 -37.38 -9.37
N ASP A 1110 -32.29 -36.99 -8.11
CA ASP A 1110 -32.57 -37.80 -6.91
C ASP A 1110 -31.69 -39.02 -6.62
N LEU A 1111 -30.77 -38.83 -5.68
CA LEU A 1111 -30.59 -39.73 -4.53
C LEU A 1111 -30.33 -38.81 -3.32
N ARG A 1112 -31.38 -38.48 -2.55
CA ARG A 1112 -31.78 -39.14 -1.29
C ARG A 1112 -30.74 -39.06 -0.18
#